data_AF-A0A1Q9CAW4-F1
#
_entry.id   AF-A0A1Q9CAW4-F1
#
_cell.length_a   1.000
_cell.length_b   1.000
_cell.length_c   1.000
_cell.angle_alpha   90.00
_cell.angle_beta   90.00
_cell.angle_gamma   90.00
#
_symmetry.space_group_name_H-M   'P 1'
#
loop_
_entity.id
_entity.type
_entity.pdbx_description
1 polymer ?
#
loop_
_entity_poly.entity_id
_entity_poly.type
_entity_poly.pdbx_seq_one_letter_code
_entity_poly.pdbx_strand_id
1 'polypeptide(L)'
;MHWALTQFTPSTNNIAPDNPWERFFAIWVILLAMGVFSSFIASISSTVNSMRLARAEEIKQKADLRQFFMDRNLSVELFGKVQGVLAKEGLFEVRKLESQVQLVETIPERYKVQLHREMYMSSLTKLGIWPKWGHKEDAQFLLTVCHHGMKEHVSMLGQDVFMPGRDCREVYIIDSGSLEYSASGEMPFECTAASATDSVLCLPALWAEWTHRGRLTANYGLCYYNGIDCEQFCSLAINFGGVLCHYLKILGILLVGAIEALDEEAIHVTDISLQTHVPLSGIVLRATQFASIQTTATALKQLRFAAVCRALKTPSSVTGRRRRRSIGFEIPRSALEEIQTIPQARSELSAASSAKWRRKVGIFAAREDKKAVQLLVQLLSPDPECSLTSKAELRARREAALKVLQEREEERQKKKQEFKQEMLKQGEHAQPGSMQWRLDSQNRETIEKWEKEEKDRWEEEVFRSFDEAAPEEEEPMKRVTNWTRDLSEEEPPKEPEPIVKAYKGGVLDTLRFWKDYTGMSASVPVRDRGRKAPPFPKAGDEEDESDPVWLKDKALAGDKLMTLGDYQGAYNAYTEALKLASNARCFANRAVAALRRSQMAGASSYLGNFEQCLEERNDCNRSIQILDFRNKARPGEISHTADPEDEKAEAHFEKALGSEGLEMEEAKQVRLDLQRVQAAKKALQEKEQVLEKALQQYDEADATSQQECAVVYANRCQDPTFVHPDQQNQGEREWLMKHNGGSVKDLPGLPDEYEWVKDSAEKNEDAWIAVKKRMSKVTIDAIKRTTAELQDVPWFAESLPALYLRNPSQIRQQIAVATEQNKAREGPSSKAIQQAEDYAQKLEEHEKASLLAE
;
A
#
# COMPACT_ATOMS: atom_id res chain seq x y z
N MET A 1 -14.90 2.04 55.16
CA MET A 1 -14.01 2.56 54.08
C MET A 1 -12.76 3.24 54.64
N HIS A 2 -12.88 4.29 55.47
CA HIS A 2 -11.72 4.97 56.08
C HIS A 2 -10.77 3.99 56.79
N TRP A 3 -11.30 3.10 57.62
CA TRP A 3 -10.52 2.06 58.31
C TRP A 3 -9.72 1.15 57.36
N ALA A 4 -10.28 0.84 56.19
CA ALA A 4 -9.61 -0.01 55.20
C ALA A 4 -8.50 0.76 54.46
N LEU A 5 -8.76 2.02 54.08
CA LEU A 5 -7.75 2.90 53.46
C LEU A 5 -6.54 3.15 54.37
N THR A 6 -6.77 3.29 55.68
CA THR A 6 -5.68 3.43 56.67
C THR A 6 -4.95 2.13 56.96
N GLN A 7 -5.37 0.97 56.44
CA GLN A 7 -4.54 -0.25 56.45
C GLN A 7 -3.57 -0.30 55.26
N PHE A 8 -3.83 0.43 54.17
CA PHE A 8 -2.96 0.47 52.99
C PHE A 8 -1.73 1.37 53.17
N THR A 9 -1.83 2.39 54.02
CA THR A 9 -0.71 3.22 54.44
C THR A 9 -0.60 3.11 55.95
N PRO A 10 0.59 2.95 56.55
CA PRO A 10 0.73 2.88 58.01
C PRO A 10 0.34 4.25 58.62
N SER A 11 -0.95 4.45 58.81
CA SER A 11 -1.56 5.65 59.37
C SER A 11 -2.22 5.29 60.69
N THR A 12 -2.09 6.16 61.67
CA THR A 12 -2.73 5.98 62.98
C THR A 12 -4.24 5.91 62.81
N ASN A 13 -4.86 4.86 63.35
CA ASN A 13 -6.30 4.64 63.30
C ASN A 13 -6.86 4.56 64.73
N ASN A 14 -7.93 5.30 65.01
CA ASN A 14 -8.58 5.33 66.32
C ASN A 14 -9.54 4.15 66.55
N ILE A 15 -9.74 3.28 65.55
CA ILE A 15 -10.60 2.09 65.62
C ILE A 15 -9.70 0.87 65.84
N ALA A 16 -9.75 0.30 67.05
CA ALA A 16 -9.02 -0.92 67.42
C ALA A 16 -9.96 -2.14 67.40
N PRO A 17 -9.48 -3.34 67.04
CA PRO A 17 -10.27 -4.56 67.11
C PRO A 17 -10.43 -5.04 68.56
N ASP A 18 -11.67 -5.18 69.01
CA ASP A 18 -12.00 -5.61 70.37
C ASP A 18 -12.09 -7.14 70.46
N ASN A 19 -12.57 -7.79 69.40
CA ASN A 19 -12.79 -9.23 69.36
C ASN A 19 -11.62 -10.01 68.71
N PRO A 20 -11.38 -11.28 69.10
CA PRO A 20 -10.32 -12.10 68.49
C PRO A 20 -10.52 -12.30 66.97
N TRP A 21 -11.76 -12.39 66.50
CA TRP A 21 -12.07 -12.46 65.07
C TRP A 21 -11.78 -11.14 64.32
N GLU A 22 -12.06 -9.99 64.95
CA GLU A 22 -11.72 -8.68 64.41
C GLU A 22 -10.20 -8.50 64.32
N ARG A 23 -9.45 -9.00 65.31
CA ARG A 23 -7.98 -9.00 65.28
C ARG A 23 -7.43 -9.85 64.14
N PHE A 24 -7.96 -11.06 63.96
CA PHE A 24 -7.57 -11.93 62.85
C PHE A 24 -7.86 -11.29 61.49
N PHE A 25 -9.06 -10.72 61.31
CA PHE A 25 -9.42 -10.00 60.10
C PHE A 25 -8.51 -8.79 59.85
N ALA A 26 -8.21 -7.99 60.88
CA ALA A 26 -7.29 -6.86 60.77
C ALA A 26 -5.88 -7.29 60.33
N ILE A 27 -5.33 -8.35 60.93
CA ILE A 27 -4.02 -8.91 60.54
C ILE A 27 -4.05 -9.36 59.07
N TRP A 28 -5.12 -10.05 58.65
CA TRP A 28 -5.26 -10.52 57.28
C TRP A 28 -5.37 -9.36 56.28
N VAL A 29 -6.14 -8.32 56.59
CA VAL A 29 -6.25 -7.10 55.78
C VAL A 29 -4.91 -6.38 55.68
N ILE A 30 -4.12 -6.30 56.75
CA ILE A 30 -2.76 -5.71 56.72
C ILE A 30 -1.83 -6.52 55.80
N LEU A 31 -1.84 -7.85 55.89
CA LEU A 31 -1.04 -8.71 55.01
C LEU A 31 -1.45 -8.54 53.53
N LEU A 32 -2.75 -8.50 53.26
CA LEU A 32 -3.27 -8.24 51.91
C LEU A 32 -2.89 -6.84 51.42
N ALA A 33 -3.04 -5.82 52.27
CA ALA A 33 -2.69 -4.45 51.95
C ALA A 33 -1.18 -4.29 51.65
N MET A 34 -0.32 -4.95 52.42
CA MET A 34 1.13 -5.02 52.13
C MET A 34 1.41 -5.68 50.78
N GLY A 35 0.73 -6.77 50.44
CA GLY A 35 0.87 -7.43 49.14
C GLY A 35 0.45 -6.54 47.96
N VAL A 36 -0.74 -5.94 48.04
CA VAL A 36 -1.27 -5.03 47.01
C VAL A 36 -0.39 -3.80 46.85
N PHE A 37 0.00 -3.15 47.95
CA PHE A 37 0.87 -1.98 47.91
C PHE A 37 2.24 -2.29 47.31
N SER A 38 2.83 -3.43 47.66
CA SER A 38 4.11 -3.88 47.08
C SER A 38 3.99 -4.12 45.58
N SER A 39 2.91 -4.75 45.12
CA SER A 39 2.65 -4.97 43.68
C SER A 39 2.45 -3.66 42.91
N PHE A 40 1.81 -2.67 43.54
CA PHE A 40 1.60 -1.35 42.97
C PHE A 40 2.91 -0.54 42.86
N ILE A 41 3.76 -0.59 43.88
CA ILE A 41 5.09 0.05 43.80
C ILE A 41 5.94 -0.64 42.71
N ALA A 42 5.88 -1.96 42.62
CA ALA A 42 6.61 -2.70 41.59
C ALA A 42 6.16 -2.32 40.17
N SER A 43 4.86 -2.15 39.95
CA SER A 43 4.34 -1.74 38.63
C SER A 43 4.77 -0.32 38.25
N ILE A 44 4.70 0.65 39.18
CA ILE A 44 5.21 2.01 38.96
C ILE A 44 6.70 1.97 38.64
N SER A 45 7.47 1.22 39.42
CA SER A 45 8.92 1.11 39.24
C SER A 45 9.28 0.50 37.89
N SER A 46 8.54 -0.53 37.45
CA SER A 46 8.69 -1.14 36.13
C SER A 46 8.38 -0.15 35.01
N THR A 47 7.28 0.60 35.10
CA THR A 47 6.92 1.63 34.09
C THR A 47 7.97 2.74 34.04
N VAL A 48 8.44 3.23 35.18
CA VAL A 48 9.51 4.24 35.24
C VAL A 48 10.80 3.69 34.65
N ASN A 49 11.14 2.42 34.90
CA ASN A 49 12.31 1.78 34.31
C ASN A 49 12.18 1.65 32.79
N SER A 50 11.01 1.26 32.29
CA SER A 50 10.69 1.24 30.85
C SER A 50 10.90 2.61 30.19
N MET A 51 10.37 3.68 30.79
CA MET A 51 10.57 5.04 30.29
C MET A 51 12.04 5.47 30.33
N ARG A 52 12.79 5.06 31.37
CA ARG A 52 14.23 5.34 31.48
C ARG A 52 15.03 4.59 30.43
N LEU A 53 14.71 3.33 30.16
CA LEU A 53 15.35 2.53 29.11
C LEU A 53 15.10 3.13 27.73
N ALA A 54 13.87 3.58 27.45
CA ALA A 54 13.55 4.26 26.19
C ALA A 54 14.38 5.55 26.00
N ARG A 55 14.54 6.36 27.06
CA ARG A 55 15.41 7.54 27.03
C ARG A 55 16.91 7.20 26.95
N ALA A 56 17.32 6.11 27.60
CA ALA A 56 18.72 5.67 27.59
C ALA A 56 19.15 5.30 26.18
N GLU A 57 18.29 4.64 25.39
CA GLU A 57 18.57 4.32 24.00
C GLU A 57 18.74 5.58 23.14
N GLU A 58 17.88 6.58 23.35
CA GLU A 58 17.97 7.85 22.64
C GLU A 58 19.24 8.64 22.99
N ILE A 59 19.64 8.62 24.27
CA ILE A 59 20.89 9.21 24.75
C ILE A 59 22.09 8.44 24.16
N LYS A 60 22.00 7.11 24.09
CA LYS A 60 23.03 6.25 23.52
C LYS A 60 23.23 6.54 22.03
N GLN A 61 22.15 6.62 21.24
CA GLN A 61 22.23 7.00 19.82
C GLN A 61 22.90 8.37 19.62
N LYS A 62 22.59 9.36 20.48
CA LYS A 62 23.26 10.67 20.46
C LYS A 62 24.73 10.59 20.86
N ALA A 63 25.08 9.72 21.81
CA ALA A 63 26.45 9.50 22.23
C ALA A 63 27.27 8.79 21.14
N ASP A 64 26.73 7.75 20.52
CA ASP A 64 27.35 7.00 19.42
C ASP A 64 27.55 7.90 18.20
N LEU A 65 26.58 8.76 17.85
CA LEU A 65 26.73 9.76 16.81
C LEU A 65 27.87 10.74 17.12
N ARG A 66 27.96 11.24 18.37
CA ARG A 66 29.06 12.12 18.78
C ARG A 66 30.40 11.40 18.69
N GLN A 67 30.47 10.15 19.14
CA GLN A 67 31.68 9.33 19.10
C GLN A 67 32.12 9.10 17.65
N PHE A 68 31.20 8.77 16.74
CA PHE A 68 31.48 8.63 15.32
C PHE A 68 32.14 9.88 14.71
N PHE A 69 31.65 11.08 15.06
CA PHE A 69 32.25 12.34 14.61
C PHE A 69 33.65 12.56 15.19
N MET A 70 33.86 12.20 16.45
CA MET A 70 35.17 12.28 17.10
C MET A 70 36.17 11.30 16.48
N ASP A 71 35.76 10.06 16.24
CA ASP A 71 36.60 9.00 15.68
C ASP A 71 37.03 9.31 14.23
N ARG A 72 36.19 10.02 13.48
CA ARG A 72 36.47 10.45 12.09
C ARG A 72 37.09 11.85 11.98
N ASN A 73 37.38 12.52 13.11
CA ASN A 73 37.88 13.89 13.16
C ASN A 73 37.05 14.88 12.31
N LEU A 74 35.72 14.73 12.32
CA LEU A 74 34.82 15.63 11.62
C LEU A 74 34.71 16.97 12.35
N SER A 75 34.48 18.06 11.62
CA SER A 75 34.44 19.39 12.22
C SER A 75 33.27 19.56 13.18
N VAL A 76 33.51 20.26 14.29
CA VAL A 76 32.47 20.59 15.29
C VAL A 76 31.35 21.43 14.68
N GLU A 77 31.68 22.24 13.67
CA GLU A 77 30.68 23.02 12.92
C GLU A 77 29.75 22.13 12.11
N LEU A 78 30.27 21.08 11.46
CA LEU A 78 29.45 20.09 10.76
C LEU A 78 28.57 19.33 11.75
N PHE A 79 29.12 18.93 12.91
CA PHE A 79 28.33 18.30 13.97
C PHE A 79 27.19 19.20 14.46
N GLY A 80 27.45 20.49 14.66
CA GLY A 80 26.42 21.46 15.04
C GLY A 80 25.34 21.66 13.98
N LYS A 81 25.71 21.63 12.69
CA LYS A 81 24.75 21.67 11.56
C LYS A 81 23.90 20.40 11.51
N VAL A 82 24.53 19.23 11.60
CA VAL A 82 23.84 17.93 11.61
C VAL A 82 22.90 17.84 12.82
N GLN A 83 23.37 18.20 14.01
CA GLN A 83 22.55 18.24 15.22
C GLN A 83 21.44 19.28 15.11
N GLY A 84 21.68 20.42 14.46
CA GLY A 84 20.70 21.46 14.21
C GLY A 84 19.60 21.02 13.25
N VAL A 85 19.95 20.28 12.19
CA VAL A 85 18.99 19.64 11.27
C VAL A 85 18.17 18.61 12.03
N LEU A 86 18.83 17.69 12.72
CA LEU A 86 18.20 16.68 13.58
C LEU A 86 17.27 17.29 14.66
N ALA A 87 17.64 18.42 15.25
CA ALA A 87 16.83 19.12 16.25
C ALA A 87 15.65 19.90 15.63
N LYS A 88 15.85 20.53 14.46
CA LYS A 88 14.79 21.26 13.72
C LYS A 88 13.78 20.33 13.06
N GLU A 89 14.21 19.15 12.65
CA GLU A 89 13.35 18.10 12.09
C GLU A 89 12.46 17.44 13.16
N GLY A 90 12.58 17.84 14.44
CA GLY A 90 11.74 17.30 15.50
C GLY A 90 11.85 15.78 15.53
N LEU A 91 13.06 15.28 15.77
CA LEU A 91 13.53 13.87 15.86
C LEU A 91 12.63 12.84 16.62
N PHE A 92 11.37 13.14 16.91
CA PHE A 92 10.35 12.22 17.41
C PHE A 92 9.17 11.93 16.47
N GLU A 93 8.99 12.66 15.36
CA GLU A 93 7.94 12.29 14.37
C GLU A 93 8.48 12.22 12.94
N VAL A 94 9.76 11.84 12.75
CA VAL A 94 10.15 11.22 11.48
C VAL A 94 9.30 9.96 11.33
N ARG A 95 8.45 9.91 10.31
CA ARG A 95 7.67 8.72 10.00
C ARG A 95 8.68 7.59 9.85
N LYS A 96 8.56 6.57 10.69
CA LYS A 96 9.44 5.41 10.61
C LYS A 96 9.23 4.76 9.24
N LEU A 97 10.31 4.64 8.49
CA LEU A 97 10.32 3.87 7.25
C LEU A 97 9.97 2.42 7.56
N GLU A 98 9.29 1.77 6.62
CA GLU A 98 8.95 0.35 6.75
C GLU A 98 10.17 -0.51 7.08
N SER A 99 11.30 -0.26 6.40
CA SER A 99 12.58 -0.95 6.60
C SER A 99 13.19 -0.77 7.99
N GLN A 100 12.75 0.23 8.75
CA GLN A 100 13.21 0.47 10.12
C GLN A 100 12.33 -0.25 11.16
N VAL A 101 11.17 -0.78 10.77
CA VAL A 101 10.24 -1.47 11.66
C VAL A 101 10.45 -2.99 11.53
N GLN A 102 11.38 -3.53 12.31
CA GLN A 102 11.67 -4.99 12.35
C GLN A 102 10.43 -5.86 12.56
N LEU A 103 9.41 -5.36 13.26
CA LEU A 103 8.17 -6.10 13.45
C LEU A 103 7.46 -6.36 12.11
N VAL A 104 7.52 -5.44 11.16
CA VAL A 104 6.90 -5.60 9.83
C VAL A 104 7.53 -6.77 9.09
N GLU A 105 8.85 -6.98 9.20
CA GLU A 105 9.53 -8.12 8.59
C GLU A 105 8.97 -9.47 9.07
N THR A 106 8.56 -9.56 10.34
CA THR A 106 8.02 -10.78 10.95
C THR A 106 6.53 -11.03 10.65
N ILE A 107 5.82 -10.06 10.09
CA ILE A 107 4.40 -10.20 9.77
C ILE A 107 4.23 -11.18 8.60
N PRO A 108 3.22 -12.09 8.64
CA PRO A 108 2.93 -12.98 7.51
C PRO A 108 2.66 -12.20 6.22
N GLU A 109 3.13 -12.75 5.09
CA GLU A 109 3.11 -12.08 3.78
C GLU A 109 1.73 -11.54 3.37
N ARG A 110 0.66 -12.28 3.68
CA ARG A 110 -0.71 -11.86 3.40
C ARG A 110 -1.05 -10.48 3.98
N TYR A 111 -0.58 -10.20 5.20
CA TYR A 111 -0.82 -8.91 5.85
C TYR A 111 0.12 -7.82 5.34
N LYS A 112 1.34 -8.16 4.91
CA LYS A 112 2.24 -7.21 4.22
C LYS A 112 1.63 -6.73 2.91
N VAL A 113 1.06 -7.62 2.10
CA VAL A 113 0.36 -7.25 0.87
C VAL A 113 -0.78 -6.26 1.15
N GLN A 114 -1.57 -6.50 2.21
CA GLN A 114 -2.64 -5.58 2.62
C GLN A 114 -2.09 -4.24 3.12
N LEU A 115 -0.98 -4.25 3.88
CA LEU A 115 -0.31 -3.04 4.35
C LEU A 115 0.20 -2.21 3.16
N HIS A 116 0.92 -2.82 2.22
CA HIS A 116 1.49 -2.15 1.05
C HIS A 116 0.39 -1.63 0.13
N ARG A 117 -0.75 -2.34 0.03
CA ARG A 117 -1.95 -1.82 -0.63
C ARG A 117 -2.37 -0.48 -0.03
N GLU A 118 -2.61 -0.42 1.28
CA GLU A 118 -3.09 0.79 1.92
C GLU A 118 -2.05 1.92 1.88
N MET A 119 -0.76 1.59 1.97
CA MET A 119 0.33 2.56 1.90
C MET A 119 0.53 3.14 0.50
N TYR A 120 0.56 2.30 -0.53
CA TYR A 120 1.05 2.70 -1.85
C TYR A 120 -0.04 2.89 -2.90
N MET A 121 -1.24 2.32 -2.73
CA MET A 121 -2.29 2.39 -3.76
C MET A 121 -2.69 3.84 -4.07
N SER A 122 -2.75 4.71 -3.06
CA SER A 122 -3.05 6.14 -3.25
C SER A 122 -1.97 6.87 -4.03
N SER A 123 -0.70 6.46 -3.90
CA SER A 123 0.41 7.03 -4.68
C SER A 123 0.42 6.46 -6.09
N LEU A 124 0.20 5.16 -6.24
CA LEU A 124 0.15 4.50 -7.54
C LEU A 124 -0.94 5.10 -8.43
N THR A 125 -2.12 5.42 -7.88
CA THR A 125 -3.22 6.04 -8.63
C THR A 125 -2.90 7.46 -9.10
N LYS A 126 -2.01 8.20 -8.43
CA LYS A 126 -1.55 9.55 -8.84
C LYS A 126 -0.80 9.55 -10.18
N LEU A 127 -0.27 8.41 -10.63
CA LEU A 127 0.41 8.32 -11.94
C LEU A 127 -0.47 8.78 -13.11
N GLY A 128 -1.80 8.71 -12.98
CA GLY A 128 -2.72 9.13 -14.04
C GLY A 128 -2.66 8.29 -15.32
N ILE A 129 -1.90 7.20 -15.32
CA ILE A 129 -1.74 6.30 -16.48
C ILE A 129 -2.79 5.18 -16.53
N TRP A 130 -3.60 5.04 -15.48
CA TRP A 130 -4.50 3.90 -15.32
C TRP A 130 -5.79 4.08 -16.10
N PRO A 131 -6.25 3.05 -16.84
CA PRO A 131 -7.54 3.10 -17.50
C PRO A 131 -8.66 2.97 -16.46
N LYS A 132 -9.84 3.53 -16.74
CA LYS A 132 -10.99 3.51 -15.81
C LYS A 132 -11.40 2.10 -15.35
N TRP A 133 -11.20 1.09 -16.18
CA TRP A 133 -11.50 -0.32 -15.88
C TRP A 133 -10.40 -1.03 -15.07
N GLY A 134 -9.16 -0.53 -15.13
CA GLY A 134 -8.00 -1.19 -14.53
C GLY A 134 -8.08 -1.34 -13.01
N HIS A 135 -8.81 -0.44 -12.33
CA HIS A 135 -9.00 -0.53 -10.88
C HIS A 135 -9.86 -1.72 -10.44
N LYS A 136 -10.75 -2.22 -11.30
CA LYS A 136 -11.66 -3.33 -10.97
C LYS A 136 -11.12 -4.67 -11.44
N GLU A 137 -10.75 -4.75 -12.72
CA GLU A 137 -10.38 -6.01 -13.37
C GLU A 137 -8.97 -6.47 -12.99
N ASP A 138 -8.03 -5.54 -12.83
CA ASP A 138 -6.61 -5.84 -12.62
C ASP A 138 -6.10 -5.42 -11.23
N ALA A 139 -6.99 -5.42 -10.24
CA ALA A 139 -6.62 -5.08 -8.87
C ALA A 139 -5.44 -5.93 -8.37
N GLN A 140 -5.35 -7.20 -8.78
CA GLN A 140 -4.24 -8.09 -8.41
C GLN A 140 -2.88 -7.62 -8.95
N PHE A 141 -2.83 -7.08 -10.17
CA PHE A 141 -1.61 -6.51 -10.71
C PHE A 141 -1.15 -5.29 -9.90
N LEU A 142 -2.08 -4.36 -9.64
CA LEU A 142 -1.78 -3.17 -8.84
C LEU A 142 -1.31 -3.53 -7.43
N LEU A 143 -1.93 -4.52 -6.79
CA LEU A 143 -1.48 -5.05 -5.49
C LEU A 143 -0.07 -5.61 -5.55
N THR A 144 0.24 -6.36 -6.62
CA THR A 144 1.56 -6.96 -6.81
C THR A 144 2.63 -5.88 -7.04
N VAL A 145 2.30 -4.82 -7.78
CA VAL A 145 3.16 -3.64 -7.98
C VAL A 145 3.37 -2.89 -6.67
N CYS A 146 2.31 -2.61 -5.91
CA CYS A 146 2.45 -2.00 -4.58
C CYS A 146 3.33 -2.83 -3.65
N HIS A 147 3.22 -4.16 -3.70
CA HIS A 147 3.94 -5.02 -2.78
C HIS A 147 5.42 -5.19 -3.13
N HIS A 148 5.75 -5.41 -4.40
CA HIS A 148 7.12 -5.73 -4.81
C HIS A 148 7.83 -4.55 -5.50
N GLY A 149 7.10 -3.78 -6.31
CA GLY A 149 7.68 -2.75 -7.18
C GLY A 149 7.78 -1.36 -6.56
N MET A 150 7.21 -1.13 -5.37
CA MET A 150 7.21 0.19 -4.73
C MET A 150 8.07 0.22 -3.47
N LYS A 151 8.78 1.32 -3.26
CA LYS A 151 9.62 1.59 -2.09
C LYS A 151 9.35 2.98 -1.56
N GLU A 152 9.35 3.13 -0.24
CA GLU A 152 9.27 4.45 0.42
C GLU A 152 10.69 5.02 0.60
N HIS A 153 10.84 6.31 0.29
CA HIS A 153 12.09 7.05 0.45
C HIS A 153 11.86 8.31 1.28
N VAL A 154 12.91 8.74 1.97
CA VAL A 154 12.94 9.98 2.74
C VAL A 154 14.18 10.77 2.35
N SER A 155 13.99 12.06 2.09
CA SER A 155 15.09 13.01 1.90
C SER A 155 15.01 14.14 2.91
N MET A 156 16.16 14.44 3.52
CA MET A 156 16.33 15.57 4.44
C MET A 156 16.56 16.87 3.66
N LEU A 157 16.33 18.01 4.31
CA LEU A 157 16.56 19.33 3.74
C LEU A 157 17.95 19.46 3.11
N GLY A 158 18.01 19.88 1.84
CA GLY A 158 19.23 20.06 1.07
C GLY A 158 19.84 18.76 0.53
N GLN A 159 19.25 17.61 0.81
CA GLN A 159 19.68 16.34 0.25
C GLN A 159 19.21 16.20 -1.20
N ASP A 160 20.12 15.76 -2.06
CA ASP A 160 19.82 15.41 -3.45
C ASP A 160 19.10 14.06 -3.49
N VAL A 161 17.89 14.04 -4.08
CA VAL A 161 17.17 12.82 -4.42
C VAL A 161 17.84 12.15 -5.62
N PHE A 162 18.10 12.93 -6.68
CA PHE A 162 18.90 12.51 -7.82
C PHE A 162 19.68 13.68 -8.43
N MET A 163 20.72 13.33 -9.18
CA MET A 163 21.62 14.27 -9.86
C MET A 163 21.53 14.08 -11.39
N PRO A 164 21.76 15.15 -12.16
CA PRO A 164 21.69 15.09 -13.63
C PRO A 164 22.77 14.16 -14.19
N GLY A 165 22.45 13.52 -15.32
CA GLY A 165 23.33 12.60 -16.04
C GLY A 165 23.42 11.19 -15.44
N ARG A 166 22.71 10.91 -14.34
CA ARG A 166 22.61 9.54 -13.80
C ARG A 166 21.44 8.79 -14.41
N ASP A 167 21.62 7.49 -14.60
CA ASP A 167 20.55 6.59 -15.04
C ASP A 167 19.41 6.58 -14.02
N CYS A 168 18.20 6.75 -14.53
CA CYS A 168 16.96 6.70 -13.77
C CYS A 168 16.40 5.29 -13.78
N ARG A 169 16.33 4.67 -12.61
CA ARG A 169 15.80 3.30 -12.42
C ARG A 169 14.44 3.26 -11.71
N GLU A 170 13.97 4.42 -11.26
CA GLU A 170 12.79 4.55 -10.44
C GLU A 170 11.96 5.76 -10.88
N VAL A 171 10.63 5.60 -10.93
CA VAL A 171 9.69 6.73 -11.03
C VAL A 171 9.36 7.23 -9.64
N TYR A 172 9.44 8.54 -9.43
CA TYR A 172 9.24 9.13 -8.11
C TYR A 172 7.86 9.78 -8.00
N ILE A 173 7.16 9.49 -6.90
CA ILE A 173 5.85 10.06 -6.57
C ILE A 173 5.96 10.76 -5.22
N ILE A 174 5.77 12.08 -5.19
CA ILE A 174 5.85 12.87 -3.96
C ILE A 174 4.59 12.61 -3.11
N ASP A 175 4.79 12.10 -1.90
CA ASP A 175 3.70 11.86 -0.94
C ASP A 175 3.50 13.07 -0.02
N SER A 176 4.59 13.59 0.55
CA SER A 176 4.58 14.82 1.35
C SER A 176 5.92 15.56 1.32
N GLY A 177 5.88 16.86 1.59
CA GLY A 177 7.05 17.75 1.52
C GLY A 177 7.13 18.55 0.22
N SER A 178 8.26 19.23 0.05
CA SER A 178 8.58 20.07 -1.11
C SER A 178 9.99 19.77 -1.62
N LEU A 179 10.06 19.30 -2.86
CA LEU A 179 11.31 19.06 -3.58
C LEU A 179 11.49 20.18 -4.60
N GLU A 180 12.70 20.68 -4.75
CA GLU A 180 13.09 21.65 -5.77
C GLU A 180 13.84 20.93 -6.88
N TYR A 181 13.35 21.07 -8.10
CA TYR A 181 13.97 20.56 -9.30
C TYR A 181 14.68 21.70 -10.04
N SER A 182 15.92 21.47 -10.43
CA SER A 182 16.72 22.42 -11.20
C SER A 182 17.27 21.75 -12.46
N ALA A 183 16.82 22.21 -13.62
CA ALA A 183 17.38 21.83 -14.91
C ALA A 183 18.41 22.86 -15.38
N SER A 184 19.38 22.44 -16.20
CA SER A 184 20.44 23.32 -16.68
C SER A 184 19.88 24.47 -17.52
N GLY A 185 20.00 25.70 -17.01
CA GLY A 185 19.57 26.92 -17.71
C GLY A 185 18.13 27.35 -17.42
N GLU A 186 17.39 26.60 -16.61
CA GLU A 186 16.03 26.95 -16.19
C GLU A 186 16.01 27.40 -14.71
N MET A 187 15.01 28.22 -14.37
CA MET A 187 14.78 28.58 -12.97
C MET A 187 14.34 27.33 -12.19
N PRO A 188 14.78 27.16 -10.93
CA PRO A 188 14.34 26.06 -10.10
C PRO A 188 12.81 26.02 -9.99
N PHE A 189 12.25 24.82 -10.09
CA PHE A 189 10.83 24.54 -10.00
C PHE A 189 10.52 23.80 -8.70
N GLU A 190 9.54 24.28 -7.94
CA GLU A 190 9.12 23.66 -6.69
C GLU A 190 8.06 22.58 -6.94
N CYS A 191 8.43 21.32 -6.74
CA CYS A 191 7.56 20.15 -6.78
C CYS A 191 6.94 19.92 -5.39
N THR A 192 5.62 20.02 -5.30
CA THR A 192 4.89 19.80 -4.03
C THR A 192 3.84 18.70 -4.20
N ALA A 193 3.60 17.94 -3.13
CA ALA A 193 2.57 16.90 -3.12
C ALA A 193 1.13 17.43 -3.35
N ALA A 194 0.91 18.73 -3.13
CA ALA A 194 -0.39 19.37 -3.32
C ALA A 194 -0.76 19.55 -4.80
N SER A 195 0.24 19.58 -5.69
CA SER A 195 0.01 19.70 -7.13
C SER A 195 -0.18 18.30 -7.71
N ALA A 196 -1.39 18.02 -8.22
CA ALA A 196 -1.67 16.75 -8.89
C ALA A 196 -0.73 16.51 -10.08
N THR A 197 -0.38 17.58 -10.81
CA THR A 197 0.43 17.49 -12.02
C THR A 197 1.92 17.32 -11.75
N ASP A 198 2.40 17.87 -10.63
CA ASP A 198 3.84 17.96 -10.35
C ASP A 198 4.30 16.94 -9.30
N SER A 199 3.40 16.05 -8.91
CA SER A 199 3.66 15.00 -7.92
C SER A 199 4.38 13.78 -8.50
N VAL A 200 4.45 13.63 -9.82
CA VAL A 200 5.04 12.46 -10.50
C VAL A 200 6.21 12.89 -11.36
N LEU A 201 7.36 12.27 -11.13
CA LEU A 201 8.64 12.62 -11.76
C LEU A 201 9.24 11.40 -12.47
N CYS A 202 9.94 11.64 -13.57
CA CYS A 202 10.66 10.63 -14.34
C CYS A 202 9.76 9.52 -14.93
N LEU A 203 8.49 9.81 -15.22
CA LEU A 203 7.54 8.85 -15.79
C LEU A 203 8.06 8.05 -17.03
N PRO A 204 8.89 8.59 -17.95
CA PRO A 204 9.41 7.84 -19.10
C PRO A 204 10.28 6.66 -18.73
N ALA A 205 10.90 6.68 -17.55
CA ALA A 205 11.81 5.63 -17.10
C ALA A 205 11.13 4.25 -17.02
N LEU A 206 9.79 4.18 -16.96
CA LEU A 206 9.05 2.91 -17.02
C LEU A 206 9.13 2.21 -18.38
N TRP A 207 9.43 2.93 -19.47
CA TRP A 207 9.37 2.37 -20.83
C TRP A 207 10.63 2.62 -21.67
N ALA A 208 11.49 3.54 -21.25
CA ALA A 208 12.71 3.91 -21.96
C ALA A 208 13.89 4.05 -20.98
N GLU A 209 15.10 3.82 -21.49
CA GLU A 209 16.32 4.18 -20.77
C GLU A 209 16.34 5.70 -20.60
N TRP A 210 16.19 6.14 -19.36
CA TRP A 210 16.09 7.55 -19.01
C TRP A 210 17.29 7.95 -18.15
N THR A 211 17.95 9.04 -18.52
CA THR A 211 18.97 9.67 -17.68
C THR A 211 18.41 10.95 -17.12
N HIS A 212 18.54 11.17 -15.81
CA HIS A 212 18.08 12.39 -15.14
C HIS A 212 18.60 13.63 -15.85
N ARG A 213 17.69 14.53 -16.20
CA ARG A 213 18.00 15.75 -16.96
C ARG A 213 18.30 16.91 -16.02
N GLY A 214 17.74 16.89 -14.81
CA GLY A 214 17.98 17.89 -13.78
C GLY A 214 18.45 17.30 -12.47
N ARG A 215 18.60 18.19 -11.49
CA ARG A 215 18.89 17.86 -10.09
C ARG A 215 17.60 18.03 -9.29
N LEU A 216 17.23 17.03 -8.50
CA LEU A 216 16.11 17.12 -7.58
C LEU A 216 16.64 17.15 -6.14
N THR A 217 16.31 18.18 -5.39
CA THR A 217 16.80 18.44 -4.04
C THR A 217 15.66 18.72 -3.08
N ALA A 218 15.70 18.22 -1.84
CA ALA A 218 14.67 18.57 -0.88
C ALA A 218 14.82 20.03 -0.42
N ASN A 219 13.81 20.86 -0.66
CA ASN A 219 13.90 22.31 -0.45
C ASN A 219 13.41 22.73 0.93
N TYR A 220 12.35 22.10 1.44
CA TYR A 220 11.76 22.46 2.74
C TYR A 220 11.40 21.22 3.56
N GLY A 221 12.11 21.06 4.69
CA GLY A 221 11.84 20.00 5.67
C GLY A 221 12.10 18.59 5.15
N LEU A 222 11.51 17.60 5.84
CA LEU A 222 11.55 16.19 5.44
C LEU A 222 10.58 15.96 4.29
N CYS A 223 11.07 15.35 3.22
CA CYS A 223 10.27 14.99 2.06
C CYS A 223 10.11 13.47 2.00
N TYR A 224 8.87 13.01 1.92
CA TYR A 224 8.52 11.61 1.74
C TYR A 224 8.02 11.40 0.32
N TYR A 225 8.61 10.44 -0.36
CA TYR A 225 8.26 10.10 -1.74
C TYR A 225 8.38 8.60 -1.94
N ASN A 226 7.59 8.09 -2.89
CA ASN A 226 7.54 6.68 -3.23
C ASN A 226 8.23 6.47 -4.58
N GLY A 227 9.17 5.54 -4.64
CA GLY A 227 9.84 5.09 -5.85
C GLY A 227 9.13 3.87 -6.43
N ILE A 228 8.93 3.84 -7.75
CA ILE A 228 8.50 2.64 -8.48
C ILE A 228 9.69 2.12 -9.26
N ASP A 229 10.18 0.95 -8.89
CA ASP A 229 11.29 0.25 -9.55
C ASP A 229 10.86 -0.16 -10.97
N CYS A 230 11.51 0.44 -11.98
CA CYS A 230 11.11 0.30 -13.38
C CYS A 230 11.30 -1.14 -13.87
N GLU A 231 12.39 -1.80 -13.49
CA GLU A 231 12.68 -3.18 -13.91
C GLU A 231 11.67 -4.16 -13.30
N GLN A 232 11.40 -4.02 -11.99
CA GLN A 232 10.40 -4.84 -11.33
C GLN A 232 9.00 -4.58 -11.89
N PHE A 233 8.62 -3.32 -12.11
CA PHE A 233 7.35 -2.98 -12.73
C PHE A 233 7.17 -3.64 -14.11
N CYS A 234 8.18 -3.55 -14.98
CA CYS A 234 8.16 -4.19 -16.30
C CYS A 234 8.06 -5.72 -16.19
N SER A 235 8.84 -6.34 -15.30
CA SER A 235 8.81 -7.78 -15.09
C SER A 235 7.44 -8.26 -14.62
N LEU A 236 6.81 -7.53 -13.69
CA LEU A 236 5.47 -7.80 -13.18
C LEU A 236 4.42 -7.64 -14.28
N ALA A 237 4.53 -6.59 -15.10
CA ALA A 237 3.60 -6.35 -16.21
C ALA A 237 3.68 -7.46 -17.27
N ILE A 238 4.88 -7.94 -17.58
CA ILE A 238 5.10 -9.06 -18.50
C ILE A 238 4.56 -10.37 -17.91
N ASN A 239 4.83 -10.65 -16.64
CA ASN A 239 4.40 -11.87 -15.96
C ASN A 239 2.88 -11.92 -15.78
N PHE A 240 2.24 -10.78 -15.52
CA PHE A 240 0.78 -10.69 -15.38
C PHE A 240 0.07 -10.89 -16.72
N GLY A 241 0.59 -10.27 -17.79
CA GLY A 241 0.03 -10.39 -19.14
C GLY A 241 -1.35 -9.74 -19.28
N GLY A 242 -2.22 -10.33 -20.10
CA GLY A 242 -3.61 -9.89 -20.27
C GLY A 242 -3.78 -8.58 -21.07
N VAL A 243 -4.97 -7.99 -20.95
CA VAL A 243 -5.33 -6.74 -21.66
C VAL A 243 -4.57 -5.54 -21.09
N LEU A 244 -4.32 -5.53 -19.77
CA LEU A 244 -3.55 -4.47 -19.13
C LEU A 244 -2.10 -4.39 -19.62
N CYS A 245 -1.41 -5.53 -19.77
CA CYS A 245 -0.06 -5.54 -20.31
C CYS A 245 -0.01 -4.98 -21.74
N HIS A 246 -0.98 -5.34 -22.60
CA HIS A 246 -1.07 -4.77 -23.94
C HIS A 246 -1.35 -3.25 -23.90
N TYR A 247 -2.26 -2.82 -23.02
CA TYR A 247 -2.53 -1.41 -22.80
C TYR A 247 -1.27 -0.65 -22.36
N LEU A 248 -0.53 -1.14 -21.38
CA LEU A 248 0.70 -0.51 -20.88
C LEU A 248 1.79 -0.45 -21.95
N LYS A 249 1.90 -1.46 -22.81
CA LYS A 249 2.81 -1.45 -23.97
C LYS A 249 2.44 -0.37 -24.98
N ILE A 250 1.16 -0.29 -25.36
CA ILE A 250 0.67 0.74 -26.28
C ILE A 250 0.85 2.13 -25.67
N LEU A 251 0.55 2.29 -24.38
CA LEU A 251 0.75 3.53 -23.65
C LEU A 251 2.22 3.96 -23.70
N GLY A 252 3.15 3.05 -23.43
CA GLY A 252 4.59 3.30 -23.52
C GLY A 252 5.01 3.77 -24.91
N ILE A 253 4.58 3.08 -25.97
CA ILE A 253 4.89 3.47 -27.36
C ILE A 253 4.36 4.89 -27.66
N LEU A 254 3.12 5.18 -27.29
CA LEU A 254 2.52 6.49 -27.53
C LEU A 254 3.17 7.61 -26.69
N LEU A 255 3.63 7.28 -25.48
CA LEU A 255 4.32 8.22 -24.60
C LEU A 255 5.71 8.53 -25.13
N VAL A 256 6.49 7.52 -25.49
CA VAL A 256 7.84 7.69 -26.07
C VAL A 256 7.75 8.45 -27.39
N GLY A 257 6.81 8.11 -28.28
CA GLY A 257 6.63 8.86 -29.52
C GLY A 257 6.19 10.33 -29.31
N ALA A 258 5.47 10.63 -28.23
CA ALA A 258 5.15 12.02 -27.87
C ALA A 258 6.37 12.78 -27.32
N ILE A 259 7.26 12.09 -26.60
CA ILE A 259 8.54 12.66 -26.13
C ILE A 259 9.47 12.95 -27.31
N GLU A 260 9.60 12.00 -28.24
CA GLU A 260 10.40 12.17 -29.46
C GLU A 260 9.88 13.34 -30.30
N ALA A 261 8.56 13.49 -30.46
CA ALA A 261 7.98 14.63 -31.18
C ALA A 261 8.29 15.98 -30.50
N LEU A 262 8.32 16.04 -29.16
CA LEU A 262 8.72 17.26 -28.47
C LEU A 262 10.20 17.58 -28.64
N ASP A 263 11.05 16.54 -28.65
CA ASP A 263 12.49 16.69 -28.90
C ASP A 263 12.76 17.20 -30.34
N GLU A 264 12.01 16.72 -31.33
CA GLU A 264 12.04 17.23 -32.72
C GLU A 264 11.62 18.71 -32.82
N GLU A 265 10.70 19.16 -31.97
CA GLU A 265 10.29 20.57 -31.86
C GLU A 265 11.29 21.44 -31.06
N ALA A 266 12.44 20.86 -30.65
CA ALA A 266 13.44 21.49 -29.79
C ALA A 266 12.88 21.94 -28.43
N ILE A 267 11.80 21.30 -27.96
CA ILE A 267 11.26 21.48 -26.61
C ILE A 267 11.97 20.49 -25.70
N HIS A 268 12.84 21.00 -24.83
CA HIS A 268 13.64 20.15 -23.95
C HIS A 268 12.74 19.43 -22.93
N VAL A 269 12.66 18.10 -23.03
CA VAL A 269 11.86 17.28 -22.11
C VAL A 269 12.65 17.08 -20.81
N THR A 270 12.11 17.62 -19.72
CA THR A 270 12.68 17.49 -18.36
C THR A 270 12.10 16.28 -17.60
N ASP A 271 12.60 16.02 -16.40
CA ASP A 271 12.09 14.97 -15.50
C ASP A 271 10.65 15.24 -14.99
N ILE A 272 10.13 16.48 -15.11
CA ILE A 272 8.78 16.89 -14.63
C ILE A 272 7.81 17.12 -15.79
N SER A 273 8.32 17.58 -16.92
CA SER A 273 7.57 18.34 -17.94
C SER A 273 6.50 17.55 -18.71
N LEU A 274 6.37 16.25 -18.52
CA LEU A 274 5.44 15.46 -19.32
C LEU A 274 4.00 15.87 -19.13
N GLN A 275 3.55 16.13 -17.91
CA GLN A 275 2.15 16.47 -17.68
C GLN A 275 1.78 17.85 -18.21
N THR A 276 2.75 18.77 -18.27
CA THR A 276 2.56 20.16 -18.70
C THR A 276 2.46 20.27 -20.22
N HIS A 277 3.33 19.58 -20.95
CA HIS A 277 3.40 19.68 -22.42
C HIS A 277 2.59 18.60 -23.13
N VAL A 278 2.48 17.41 -22.54
CA VAL A 278 1.79 16.27 -23.14
C VAL A 278 0.58 15.91 -22.26
N PRO A 279 -0.65 16.20 -22.70
CA PRO A 279 -1.83 15.84 -21.91
C PRO A 279 -1.94 14.31 -21.81
N LEU A 280 -1.48 13.76 -20.68
CA LEU A 280 -1.40 12.32 -20.41
C LEU A 280 -2.76 11.64 -20.58
N SER A 281 -3.84 12.36 -20.23
CA SER A 281 -5.22 11.91 -20.43
C SER A 281 -5.55 11.59 -21.89
N GLY A 282 -5.01 12.35 -22.84
CA GLY A 282 -5.16 12.10 -24.27
C GLY A 282 -4.41 10.84 -24.73
N ILE A 283 -3.22 10.59 -24.18
CA ILE A 283 -2.44 9.38 -24.45
C ILE A 283 -3.14 8.16 -23.86
N VAL A 284 -3.58 8.23 -22.61
CA VAL A 284 -4.36 7.20 -21.91
C VAL A 284 -5.63 6.84 -22.67
N LEU A 285 -6.36 7.85 -23.16
CA LEU A 285 -7.58 7.63 -23.95
C LEU A 285 -7.27 6.89 -25.26
N ARG A 286 -6.22 7.30 -25.99
CA ARG A 286 -5.78 6.62 -27.22
C ARG A 286 -5.32 5.19 -26.95
N ALA A 287 -4.50 4.99 -25.93
CA ALA A 287 -4.04 3.65 -25.52
C ALA A 287 -5.22 2.74 -25.16
N THR A 288 -6.23 3.27 -24.46
CA THR A 288 -7.45 2.55 -24.11
C THR A 288 -8.23 2.12 -25.35
N GLN A 289 -8.36 3.01 -26.35
CA GLN A 289 -9.02 2.70 -27.62
C GLN A 289 -8.27 1.64 -28.42
N PHE A 290 -6.94 1.71 -28.49
CA PHE A 290 -6.14 0.71 -29.19
C PHE A 290 -6.18 -0.65 -28.48
N ALA A 291 -6.12 -0.67 -27.16
CA ALA A 291 -6.23 -1.90 -26.37
C ALA A 291 -7.58 -2.59 -26.57
N SER A 292 -8.69 -1.83 -26.65
CA SER A 292 -10.02 -2.41 -26.90
C SER A 292 -10.14 -2.98 -28.33
N ILE A 293 -9.55 -2.32 -29.33
CA ILE A 293 -9.49 -2.83 -30.71
C ILE A 293 -8.67 -4.13 -30.76
N GLN A 294 -7.54 -4.20 -30.06
CA GLN A 294 -6.71 -5.40 -30.04
C GLN A 294 -7.40 -6.56 -29.32
N THR A 295 -8.12 -6.27 -28.24
CA THR A 295 -8.88 -7.27 -27.48
C THR A 295 -10.02 -7.84 -28.32
N THR A 296 -10.79 -6.99 -29.00
CA THR A 296 -11.85 -7.43 -29.92
C THR A 296 -11.30 -8.23 -31.10
N ALA A 297 -10.16 -7.82 -31.67
CA ALA A 297 -9.50 -8.58 -32.74
C ALA A 297 -9.02 -9.95 -32.26
N THR A 298 -8.50 -10.05 -31.05
CA THR A 298 -8.04 -11.31 -30.44
C THR A 298 -9.22 -12.23 -30.14
N ALA A 299 -10.31 -11.70 -29.58
CA ALA A 299 -11.54 -12.43 -29.36
C ALA A 299 -12.14 -12.97 -30.68
N LEU A 300 -12.15 -12.17 -31.75
CA LEU A 300 -12.61 -12.62 -33.07
C LEU A 300 -11.72 -13.71 -33.66
N LYS A 301 -10.39 -13.65 -33.46
CA LYS A 301 -9.48 -14.73 -33.87
C LYS A 301 -9.73 -16.01 -33.10
N GLN A 302 -9.95 -15.92 -31.79
CA GLN A 302 -10.30 -17.07 -30.94
C GLN A 302 -11.66 -17.68 -31.34
N LEU A 303 -12.68 -16.86 -31.61
CA LEU A 303 -13.99 -17.32 -32.09
C LEU A 303 -13.88 -17.99 -33.47
N ARG A 304 -13.10 -17.42 -34.39
CA ARG A 304 -12.84 -18.05 -35.71
C ARG A 304 -12.10 -19.37 -35.55
N PHE A 305 -11.09 -19.43 -34.70
CA PHE A 305 -10.35 -20.65 -34.43
C PHE A 305 -11.25 -21.73 -33.79
N ALA A 306 -12.09 -21.35 -32.82
CA ALA A 306 -13.06 -22.24 -32.21
C ALA A 306 -14.14 -22.71 -33.21
N ALA A 307 -14.59 -21.84 -34.12
CA ALA A 307 -15.49 -22.22 -35.20
C ALA A 307 -14.85 -23.20 -36.19
N VAL A 308 -13.58 -23.00 -36.55
CA VAL A 308 -12.81 -23.93 -37.39
C VAL A 308 -12.64 -25.28 -36.69
N CYS A 309 -12.30 -25.29 -35.40
CA CYS A 309 -12.20 -26.53 -34.62
C CYS A 309 -13.54 -27.27 -34.49
N ARG A 310 -14.65 -26.55 -34.35
CA ARG A 310 -16.00 -27.14 -34.36
C ARG A 310 -16.38 -27.72 -35.72
N ALA A 311 -16.06 -27.02 -36.81
CA ALA A 311 -16.29 -27.52 -38.16
C ALA A 311 -15.52 -28.82 -38.44
N LEU A 312 -14.25 -28.89 -38.00
CA LEU A 312 -13.39 -30.08 -38.17
C LEU A 312 -13.79 -31.27 -37.29
N LYS A 313 -14.50 -31.05 -36.17
CA LYS A 313 -14.95 -32.11 -35.26
C LYS A 313 -16.29 -32.73 -35.64
N THR A 314 -16.94 -32.29 -36.72
CA THR A 314 -18.16 -32.97 -37.20
C THR A 314 -17.78 -34.33 -37.81
N PRO A 315 -18.17 -35.47 -37.19
CA PRO A 315 -17.76 -36.78 -37.68
C PRO A 315 -18.47 -37.06 -39.00
N SER A 316 -17.71 -37.14 -40.08
CA SER A 316 -18.18 -37.71 -41.35
C SER A 316 -18.41 -39.21 -41.17
N SER A 317 -19.59 -39.60 -40.67
CA SER A 317 -20.06 -40.99 -40.69
C SER A 317 -20.45 -41.39 -42.11
N VAL A 318 -19.45 -41.68 -42.94
CA VAL A 318 -19.64 -42.35 -44.23
C VAL A 318 -18.86 -43.65 -44.24
N THR A 319 -19.49 -44.70 -43.71
CA THR A 319 -19.24 -46.08 -44.09
C THR A 319 -20.55 -46.85 -44.07
N GLY A 320 -21.02 -47.34 -45.24
CA GLY A 320 -22.08 -48.37 -45.27
C GLY A 320 -22.92 -48.43 -46.55
N ARG A 321 -22.48 -49.23 -47.52
CA ARG A 321 -23.18 -49.61 -48.75
C ARG A 321 -24.40 -50.54 -48.49
N ARG A 322 -25.40 -50.40 -49.37
CA ARG A 322 -26.23 -51.44 -50.09
C ARG A 322 -27.62 -51.90 -49.56
N ARG A 323 -28.58 -51.69 -50.49
CA ARG A 323 -29.66 -52.56 -51.04
C ARG A 323 -31.12 -52.41 -50.52
N ARG A 324 -31.92 -51.75 -51.39
CA ARG A 324 -33.33 -52.00 -51.80
C ARG A 324 -34.18 -52.93 -50.90
N ARG A 325 -35.26 -52.38 -50.33
CA ARG A 325 -36.66 -52.66 -50.76
C ARG A 325 -37.63 -51.71 -50.06
N SER A 326 -38.64 -51.34 -50.82
CA SER A 326 -39.81 -50.51 -50.51
C SER A 326 -40.61 -51.01 -49.31
N ILE A 327 -41.02 -50.11 -48.44
CA ILE A 327 -42.36 -50.01 -47.82
C ILE A 327 -42.53 -48.56 -47.39
N GLY A 328 -43.63 -47.94 -47.80
CA GLY A 328 -43.95 -46.55 -47.50
C GLY A 328 -44.39 -46.36 -46.05
N PHE A 329 -44.07 -45.19 -45.50
CA PHE A 329 -44.78 -44.59 -44.39
C PHE A 329 -44.62 -43.07 -44.49
N GLU A 330 -45.75 -42.38 -44.67
CA GLU A 330 -45.89 -40.92 -44.65
C GLU A 330 -45.94 -40.44 -43.19
N ILE A 331 -45.14 -39.44 -42.80
CA ILE A 331 -45.42 -38.44 -41.74
C ILE A 331 -44.55 -37.17 -42.03
N PRO A 332 -44.85 -35.96 -41.52
CA PRO A 332 -45.54 -34.88 -42.24
C PRO A 332 -44.63 -33.68 -42.60
N ARG A 333 -45.01 -32.97 -43.68
CA ARG A 333 -44.42 -31.68 -44.11
C ARG A 333 -44.87 -30.53 -43.20
N SER A 334 -44.27 -30.38 -42.03
CA SER A 334 -44.47 -29.15 -41.23
C SER A 334 -43.23 -28.66 -40.48
N ALA A 335 -42.02 -29.07 -40.87
CA ALA A 335 -40.78 -28.61 -40.25
C ALA A 335 -39.69 -28.21 -41.26
N LEU A 336 -40.08 -27.79 -42.47
CA LEU A 336 -39.13 -27.43 -43.54
C LEU A 336 -39.56 -26.18 -44.34
N GLU A 337 -40.36 -25.30 -43.74
CA GLU A 337 -40.76 -24.01 -44.36
C GLU A 337 -40.37 -22.76 -43.54
N GLU A 338 -39.47 -22.86 -42.55
CA GLU A 338 -39.07 -21.68 -41.74
C GLU A 338 -37.62 -21.20 -41.95
N ILE A 339 -36.99 -21.52 -43.10
CA ILE A 339 -35.69 -20.91 -43.51
C ILE A 339 -35.69 -20.48 -44.99
N GLN A 340 -36.85 -20.35 -45.65
CA GLN A 340 -36.92 -19.88 -47.04
C GLN A 340 -38.08 -18.94 -47.33
N THR A 341 -38.14 -17.78 -46.65
CA THR A 341 -38.85 -16.60 -47.19
C THR A 341 -38.25 -15.29 -46.64
N ILE A 342 -37.85 -14.43 -47.59
CA ILE A 342 -37.68 -12.97 -47.59
C ILE A 342 -36.28 -12.52 -48.06
N PRO A 343 -36.15 -12.27 -49.38
CA PRO A 343 -35.14 -11.42 -49.99
C PRO A 343 -35.71 -10.03 -50.28
N GLN A 344 -35.45 -9.02 -49.43
CA GLN A 344 -35.64 -7.59 -49.79
C GLN A 344 -35.04 -6.65 -48.73
N ALA A 345 -33.70 -6.49 -48.71
CA ALA A 345 -33.03 -5.36 -48.02
C ALA A 345 -31.56 -5.19 -48.45
N ARG A 346 -31.21 -5.50 -49.71
CA ARG A 346 -29.84 -5.38 -50.22
C ARG A 346 -29.65 -4.36 -51.36
N SER A 347 -30.63 -3.48 -51.61
CA SER A 347 -30.56 -2.48 -52.68
C SER A 347 -30.68 -1.00 -52.27
N GLU A 348 -30.87 -0.65 -50.99
CA GLU A 348 -31.03 0.78 -50.61
C GLU A 348 -29.91 1.39 -49.74
N LEU A 349 -28.95 0.60 -49.25
CA LEU A 349 -27.82 1.12 -48.45
C LEU A 349 -26.49 1.24 -49.20
N SER A 350 -26.47 0.99 -50.52
CA SER A 350 -25.26 1.03 -51.35
C SER A 350 -25.07 2.32 -52.17
N ALA A 351 -26.01 3.26 -52.19
CA ALA A 351 -25.94 4.39 -53.12
C ALA A 351 -25.96 5.80 -52.51
N ALA A 352 -26.28 6.01 -51.23
CA ALA A 352 -26.54 7.37 -50.72
C ALA A 352 -25.51 7.99 -49.74
N SER A 353 -24.47 7.27 -49.29
CA SER A 353 -23.53 7.84 -48.29
C SER A 353 -22.04 7.79 -48.65
N SER A 354 -21.67 7.31 -49.85
CA SER A 354 -20.26 7.26 -50.27
C SER A 354 -19.78 8.49 -51.07
N ALA A 355 -20.66 9.42 -51.45
CA ALA A 355 -20.29 10.58 -52.27
C ALA A 355 -20.08 11.89 -51.48
N LYS A 356 -20.68 12.02 -50.27
CA LYS A 356 -20.62 13.26 -49.47
C LYS A 356 -19.56 13.22 -48.37
N TRP A 357 -19.20 12.04 -47.88
CA TRP A 357 -18.14 11.86 -46.87
C TRP A 357 -16.72 11.88 -47.45
N ARG A 358 -16.55 11.52 -48.73
CA ARG A 358 -15.24 11.54 -49.42
C ARG A 358 -14.74 12.94 -49.85
N ARG A 359 -15.56 13.99 -49.71
CA ARG A 359 -15.15 15.37 -50.06
C ARG A 359 -14.76 16.26 -48.88
N LYS A 360 -14.97 15.84 -47.62
CA LYS A 360 -14.66 16.68 -46.44
C LYS A 360 -13.55 16.17 -45.52
N VAL A 361 -13.01 14.97 -45.75
CA VAL A 361 -11.85 14.43 -44.99
C VAL A 361 -10.61 14.22 -45.88
N GLY A 362 -10.73 14.49 -47.19
CA GLY A 362 -9.66 14.27 -48.18
C GLY A 362 -8.64 15.40 -48.33
N ILE A 363 -8.47 16.31 -47.36
CA ILE A 363 -7.53 17.44 -47.48
C ILE A 363 -6.44 17.48 -46.37
N PHE A 364 -6.43 16.60 -45.37
CA PHE A 364 -5.38 16.66 -44.33
C PHE A 364 -4.70 15.34 -43.91
N ALA A 365 -4.96 14.21 -44.57
CA ALA A 365 -4.31 12.94 -44.21
C ALA A 365 -3.75 12.24 -45.43
N ALA A 366 -2.62 12.74 -45.93
CA ALA A 366 -1.82 12.05 -46.93
C ALA A 366 -0.34 12.44 -46.83
N ARG A 367 0.34 11.92 -45.80
CA ARG A 367 1.70 11.39 -45.96
C ARG A 367 2.08 10.54 -44.75
N GLU A 368 2.64 9.38 -45.10
CA GLU A 368 3.50 8.52 -44.27
C GLU A 368 2.84 7.78 -43.10
N ASP A 369 2.57 6.48 -43.33
CA ASP A 369 2.88 5.40 -42.35
C ASP A 369 2.30 4.03 -42.74
N LYS A 370 2.61 3.59 -43.97
CA LYS A 370 2.48 2.16 -44.31
C LYS A 370 3.77 1.39 -44.08
N LYS A 371 4.92 2.07 -43.99
CA LYS A 371 6.23 1.44 -43.77
C LYS A 371 6.49 1.12 -42.30
N ALA A 372 6.09 1.99 -41.36
CA ALA A 372 6.26 1.76 -39.92
C ALA A 372 5.50 0.52 -39.44
N VAL A 373 4.25 0.35 -39.86
CA VAL A 373 3.42 -0.83 -39.50
C VAL A 373 3.96 -2.13 -40.11
N GLN A 374 4.62 -2.07 -41.28
CA GLN A 374 5.21 -3.24 -41.94
C GLN A 374 6.56 -3.65 -41.32
N LEU A 375 7.33 -2.68 -40.84
CA LEU A 375 8.57 -2.89 -40.07
C LEU A 375 8.30 -3.48 -38.68
N LEU A 376 7.24 -3.04 -38.01
CA LEU A 376 6.82 -3.56 -36.70
C LEU A 376 6.38 -5.03 -36.75
N VAL A 377 5.85 -5.49 -37.89
CA VAL A 377 5.47 -6.89 -38.11
C VAL A 377 6.71 -7.76 -38.45
N GLN A 378 7.76 -7.18 -39.02
CA GLN A 378 9.03 -7.88 -39.29
C GLN A 378 9.91 -8.02 -38.05
N LEU A 379 9.94 -7.02 -37.16
CA LEU A 379 10.74 -7.05 -35.91
C LEU A 379 10.20 -8.01 -34.83
N LEU A 380 8.96 -8.49 -34.97
CA LEU A 380 8.32 -9.39 -34.00
C LEU A 380 8.38 -10.89 -34.39
N SER A 381 9.15 -11.25 -35.42
CA SER A 381 9.40 -12.66 -35.77
C SER A 381 10.77 -13.09 -35.20
N PRO A 382 10.85 -14.14 -34.36
CA PRO A 382 12.13 -14.59 -33.82
C PRO A 382 12.92 -15.35 -34.91
N ASP A 383 14.15 -14.88 -35.19
CA ASP A 383 15.13 -15.59 -36.02
C ASP A 383 15.68 -16.83 -35.29
N PRO A 384 15.85 -17.99 -35.96
CA PRO A 384 16.17 -19.26 -35.33
C PRO A 384 17.66 -19.64 -35.44
N GLU A 385 18.61 -18.72 -35.27
CA GLU A 385 20.04 -19.06 -35.32
C GLU A 385 20.86 -18.28 -34.29
N CYS A 386 20.74 -18.66 -33.01
CA CYS A 386 21.78 -18.38 -32.02
C CYS A 386 21.93 -19.60 -31.11
N SER A 387 23.17 -20.09 -31.00
CA SER A 387 23.53 -21.40 -30.46
C SER A 387 23.02 -21.63 -29.03
N LEU A 388 22.02 -22.51 -28.91
CA LEU A 388 21.53 -23.06 -27.66
C LEU A 388 22.64 -23.90 -27.00
N THR A 389 23.38 -23.34 -26.04
CA THR A 389 23.95 -24.17 -24.97
C THR A 389 22.79 -24.90 -24.31
N SER A 390 22.80 -26.24 -24.36
CA SER A 390 21.64 -27.01 -23.95
C SER A 390 21.29 -26.68 -22.49
N LYS A 391 19.99 -26.59 -22.17
CA LYS A 391 19.49 -26.38 -20.81
C LYS A 391 20.07 -27.38 -19.79
N ALA A 392 20.52 -28.55 -20.25
CA ALA A 392 21.20 -29.54 -19.44
C ALA A 392 22.62 -29.09 -19.02
N GLU A 393 23.34 -28.40 -19.89
CA GLU A 393 24.69 -27.90 -19.62
C GLU A 393 24.68 -26.75 -18.60
N LEU A 394 23.70 -25.83 -18.71
CA LEU A 394 23.51 -24.77 -17.71
C LEU A 394 23.13 -25.34 -16.33
N ARG A 395 22.34 -26.42 -16.28
CA ARG A 395 22.03 -27.12 -15.03
C ARG A 395 23.26 -27.80 -14.45
N ALA A 396 24.07 -28.47 -15.28
CA ALA A 396 25.30 -29.11 -14.84
C ALA A 396 26.31 -28.09 -14.28
N ARG A 397 26.43 -26.91 -14.90
CA ARG A 397 27.28 -25.81 -14.39
C ARG A 397 26.78 -25.28 -13.04
N ARG A 398 25.46 -25.12 -12.88
CA ARG A 398 24.86 -24.70 -11.61
C ARG A 398 25.05 -25.73 -10.50
N GLU A 399 24.87 -27.01 -10.80
CA GLU A 399 25.09 -28.09 -9.83
C GLU A 399 26.56 -28.23 -9.43
N ALA A 400 27.48 -28.05 -10.37
CA ALA A 400 28.91 -28.02 -10.08
C ALA A 400 29.29 -26.83 -9.16
N ALA A 401 28.74 -25.63 -9.42
CA ALA A 401 28.97 -24.46 -8.58
C ALA A 401 28.42 -24.65 -7.15
N LEU A 402 27.24 -25.27 -7.00
CA LEU A 402 26.66 -25.55 -5.69
C LEU A 402 27.48 -26.57 -4.88
N LYS A 403 28.07 -27.58 -5.53
CA LYS A 403 28.98 -28.53 -4.87
C LYS A 403 30.23 -27.87 -4.32
N VAL A 404 30.84 -26.99 -5.10
CA VAL A 404 32.04 -26.24 -4.66
C VAL A 404 31.71 -25.34 -3.46
N LEU A 405 30.52 -24.74 -3.42
CA LEU A 405 30.07 -23.96 -2.27
C LEU A 405 29.83 -24.84 -1.02
N GLN A 406 29.23 -26.02 -1.17
CA GLN A 406 29.01 -26.95 -0.06
C GLN A 406 30.31 -27.46 0.55
N GLU A 407 31.27 -27.88 -0.27
CA GLU A 407 32.59 -28.35 0.21
C GLU A 407 33.34 -27.24 0.98
N ARG A 408 33.21 -25.98 0.54
CA ARG A 408 33.80 -24.81 1.22
C ARG A 408 33.12 -24.50 2.56
N GLU A 409 31.79 -24.66 2.66
CA GLU A 409 31.08 -24.47 3.92
C GLU A 409 31.46 -25.55 4.95
N GLU A 410 31.63 -26.80 4.50
CA GLU A 410 32.10 -27.89 5.36
C GLU A 410 33.52 -27.64 5.89
N GLU A 411 34.43 -27.13 5.04
CA GLU A 411 35.78 -26.76 5.46
C GLU A 411 35.76 -25.63 6.51
N ARG A 412 34.90 -24.62 6.34
CA ARG A 412 34.70 -23.54 7.33
C ARG A 412 34.19 -24.08 8.66
N GLN A 413 33.20 -24.97 8.64
CA GLN A 413 32.68 -25.61 9.85
C GLN A 413 33.77 -26.42 10.56
N LYS A 414 34.62 -27.12 9.81
CA LYS A 414 35.75 -27.88 10.36
C LYS A 414 36.77 -26.96 11.03
N LYS A 415 37.21 -25.87 10.38
CA LYS A 415 38.12 -24.87 10.97
C LYS A 415 37.55 -24.25 12.24
N LYS A 416 36.25 -23.95 12.25
CA LYS A 416 35.53 -23.44 13.42
C LYS A 416 35.52 -24.43 14.59
N GLN A 417 35.34 -25.72 14.30
CA GLN A 417 35.41 -26.77 15.33
C GLN A 417 36.82 -26.98 15.86
N GLU A 418 37.84 -26.98 15.00
CA GLU A 418 39.25 -27.08 15.37
C GLU A 418 39.67 -25.90 16.26
N PHE A 419 39.29 -24.67 15.89
CA PHE A 419 39.57 -23.48 16.69
C PHE A 419 38.91 -23.53 18.07
N LYS A 420 37.64 -23.95 18.15
CA LYS A 420 36.95 -24.14 19.44
C LYS A 420 37.64 -25.21 20.30
N GLN A 421 38.07 -26.33 19.71
CA GLN A 421 38.80 -27.36 20.44
C GLN A 421 40.15 -26.87 20.96
N GLU A 422 40.86 -26.04 20.19
CA GLU A 422 42.12 -25.45 20.61
C GLU A 422 41.94 -24.46 21.78
N MET A 423 40.90 -23.63 21.74
CA MET A 423 40.56 -22.73 22.87
C MET A 423 40.16 -23.50 24.13
N LEU A 424 39.45 -24.63 24.00
CA LEU A 424 39.12 -25.51 25.12
C LEU A 424 40.39 -26.14 25.74
N LYS A 425 41.32 -26.62 24.91
CA LYS A 425 42.62 -27.14 25.39
C LYS A 425 43.44 -26.08 26.12
N GLN A 426 43.40 -24.83 25.66
CA GLN A 426 44.05 -23.71 26.36
C GLN A 426 43.40 -23.42 27.73
N GLY A 427 42.09 -23.63 27.85
CA GLY A 427 41.37 -23.53 29.12
C GLY A 427 41.73 -24.61 30.14
N GLU A 428 42.02 -25.84 29.70
CA GLU A 428 42.36 -26.98 30.59
C GLU A 428 43.73 -26.86 31.26
N HIS A 429 44.64 -26.05 30.72
CA HIS A 429 45.96 -25.79 31.32
C HIS A 429 45.97 -24.63 32.35
N ALA A 430 44.86 -23.90 32.49
CA ALA A 430 44.73 -22.86 33.50
C ALA A 430 44.36 -23.47 34.87
N GLN A 431 45.13 -23.16 35.91
CA GLN A 431 44.89 -23.68 37.26
C GLN A 431 43.46 -23.34 37.77
N PRO A 432 42.78 -24.28 38.45
CA PRO A 432 41.44 -24.05 38.98
C PRO A 432 41.50 -23.10 40.19
N GLY A 433 41.38 -21.79 39.93
CA GLY A 433 41.37 -20.77 40.98
C GLY A 433 41.07 -19.36 40.46
N SER A 434 39.85 -18.87 40.74
CA SER A 434 39.34 -17.49 40.60
C SER A 434 39.55 -16.71 39.28
N MET A 435 40.25 -17.23 38.27
CA MET A 435 40.48 -16.56 36.97
C MET A 435 39.74 -17.19 35.78
N GLN A 436 39.00 -18.30 35.98
CA GLN A 436 38.28 -19.02 34.92
C GLN A 436 37.38 -18.09 34.09
N TRP A 437 36.60 -17.22 34.75
CA TRP A 437 35.67 -16.31 34.06
C TRP A 437 36.36 -15.26 33.19
N ARG A 438 37.57 -14.81 33.56
CA ARG A 438 38.37 -13.90 32.71
C ARG A 438 38.90 -14.60 31.48
N LEU A 439 39.34 -15.85 31.64
CA LEU A 439 39.80 -16.66 30.53
C LEU A 439 38.63 -16.99 29.58
N ASP A 440 37.47 -17.34 30.11
CA ASP A 440 36.26 -17.61 29.31
C ASP A 440 35.79 -16.36 28.54
N SER A 441 35.86 -15.18 29.17
CA SER A 441 35.53 -13.90 28.52
C SER A 441 36.53 -13.56 27.41
N GLN A 442 37.83 -13.70 27.65
CA GLN A 442 38.87 -13.49 26.64
C GLN A 442 38.75 -14.49 25.49
N ASN A 443 38.51 -15.76 25.81
CA ASN A 443 38.31 -16.81 24.82
C ASN A 443 37.10 -16.53 23.94
N ARG A 444 36.01 -16.03 24.53
CA ARG A 444 34.82 -15.60 23.79
C ARG A 444 35.10 -14.43 22.85
N GLU A 445 35.78 -13.38 23.33
CA GLU A 445 36.17 -12.24 22.49
C GLU A 445 37.09 -12.68 21.33
N THR A 446 37.98 -13.64 21.59
CA THR A 446 38.91 -14.17 20.58
C THR A 446 38.16 -14.98 19.51
N ILE A 447 37.16 -15.78 19.91
CA ILE A 447 36.28 -16.52 18.99
C ILE A 447 35.45 -15.55 18.14
N GLU A 448 34.84 -14.53 18.76
CA GLU A 448 34.02 -13.54 18.04
C GLU A 448 34.85 -12.73 17.03
N LYS A 449 36.09 -12.38 17.40
CA LYS A 449 37.02 -11.69 16.49
C LYS A 449 37.44 -12.57 15.31
N TRP A 450 37.75 -13.84 15.57
CA TRP A 450 38.12 -14.79 14.52
C TRP A 450 36.95 -15.06 13.55
N GLU A 451 35.72 -15.23 14.07
CA GLU A 451 34.52 -15.39 13.24
C GLU A 451 34.29 -14.17 12.32
N LYS A 452 34.57 -12.97 12.82
CA LYS A 452 34.47 -11.73 12.03
C LYS A 452 35.53 -11.68 10.93
N GLU A 453 36.80 -11.93 11.25
CA GLU A 453 37.91 -11.93 10.28
C GLU A 453 37.75 -13.01 9.19
N GLU A 454 37.21 -14.18 9.53
CA GLU A 454 36.94 -15.24 8.54
C GLU A 454 35.75 -14.89 7.64
N LYS A 455 34.72 -14.23 8.19
CA LYS A 455 33.60 -13.70 7.40
C LYS A 455 34.07 -12.63 6.41
N ASP A 456 34.86 -11.65 6.87
CA ASP A 456 35.35 -10.56 6.03
C ASP A 456 36.25 -11.10 4.89
N ARG A 457 37.12 -12.08 5.18
CA ARG A 457 37.92 -12.78 4.15
C ARG A 457 37.07 -13.49 3.12
N TRP A 458 35.98 -14.13 3.55
CA TRP A 458 35.08 -14.84 2.65
C TRP A 458 34.33 -13.86 1.73
N GLU A 459 33.84 -12.74 2.27
CA GLU A 459 33.21 -11.70 1.46
C GLU A 459 34.18 -11.16 0.41
N GLU A 460 35.43 -10.87 0.78
CA GLU A 460 36.46 -10.40 -0.16
C GLU A 460 36.78 -11.43 -1.26
N GLU A 461 36.86 -12.71 -0.92
CA GLU A 461 37.13 -13.79 -1.89
C GLU A 461 35.94 -14.01 -2.85
N VAL A 462 34.70 -13.89 -2.36
CA VAL A 462 33.50 -13.94 -3.20
C VAL A 462 33.50 -12.78 -4.19
N PHE A 463 33.77 -11.55 -3.75
CA PHE A 463 33.89 -10.40 -4.64
C PHE A 463 34.98 -10.61 -5.70
N ARG A 464 36.16 -11.10 -5.29
CA ARG A 464 37.25 -11.40 -6.22
C ARG A 464 36.88 -12.47 -7.25
N SER A 465 36.11 -13.49 -6.86
CA SER A 465 35.67 -14.55 -7.77
C SER A 465 34.67 -14.06 -8.83
N PHE A 466 33.91 -13.00 -8.55
CA PHE A 466 33.04 -12.36 -9.55
C PHE A 466 33.84 -11.54 -10.55
N ASP A 467 34.90 -10.86 -10.09
CA ASP A 467 35.81 -10.09 -10.96
C ASP A 467 36.65 -11.00 -11.87
N GLU A 468 37.11 -12.16 -11.37
CA GLU A 468 37.89 -13.14 -12.14
C GLU A 468 37.04 -13.98 -13.12
N ALA A 469 35.72 -14.08 -12.91
CA ALA A 469 34.81 -14.83 -13.77
C ALA A 469 34.28 -14.01 -14.97
N ALA A 470 34.61 -12.72 -15.06
CA ALA A 470 34.32 -11.91 -16.23
C ALA A 470 35.27 -12.30 -17.37
N PRO A 471 34.79 -12.90 -18.47
CA PRO A 471 35.66 -13.17 -19.61
C PRO A 471 36.18 -11.84 -20.18
N GLU A 472 37.48 -11.75 -20.42
CA GLU A 472 38.07 -10.74 -21.30
C GLU A 472 37.50 -10.94 -22.72
N GLU A 473 36.35 -10.32 -23.00
CA GLU A 473 35.84 -10.23 -24.37
C GLU A 473 36.70 -9.22 -25.15
N GLU A 474 37.54 -9.75 -26.04
CA GLU A 474 38.25 -9.00 -27.07
C GLU A 474 37.25 -8.19 -27.93
N GLU A 475 37.46 -6.86 -27.97
CA GLU A 475 36.67 -5.89 -28.72
C GLU A 475 36.46 -6.23 -30.21
N PRO A 476 35.22 -6.15 -30.73
CA PRO A 476 34.98 -5.88 -32.14
C PRO A 476 34.20 -4.56 -32.30
N MET A 477 34.74 -3.44 -31.81
CA MET A 477 34.12 -2.12 -31.99
C MET A 477 35.11 -1.03 -32.45
N LYS A 478 35.85 -1.30 -33.55
CA LYS A 478 36.72 -0.32 -34.23
C LYS A 478 36.33 -0.03 -35.69
N ARG A 479 35.03 -0.04 -36.03
CA ARG A 479 34.56 0.29 -37.40
C ARG A 479 33.51 1.38 -37.56
N VAL A 480 33.19 2.17 -36.52
CA VAL A 480 32.13 3.20 -36.63
C VAL A 480 32.56 4.62 -36.20
N THR A 481 33.84 4.90 -35.95
CA THR A 481 34.28 6.24 -35.49
C THR A 481 35.03 7.10 -36.53
N ASN A 482 34.91 6.81 -37.83
CA ASN A 482 35.60 7.56 -38.89
C ASN A 482 34.74 8.60 -39.63
N TRP A 483 33.68 9.15 -39.01
CA TRP A 483 32.81 10.16 -39.65
C TRP A 483 32.73 11.52 -38.94
N THR A 484 33.53 11.76 -37.89
CA THR A 484 33.53 13.04 -37.14
C THR A 484 34.93 13.58 -36.88
N ARG A 485 35.83 13.46 -37.87
CA ARG A 485 37.22 13.95 -37.77
C ARG A 485 37.68 14.84 -38.94
N ASP A 486 36.78 15.62 -39.52
CA ASP A 486 37.14 16.58 -40.60
C ASP A 486 36.49 17.97 -40.49
N LEU A 487 35.92 18.34 -39.32
CA LEU A 487 35.38 19.70 -39.10
C LEU A 487 35.61 20.17 -37.65
N SER A 488 36.85 20.48 -37.27
CA SER A 488 37.17 21.43 -36.19
C SER A 488 38.68 21.68 -36.03
N GLU A 489 39.35 22.11 -37.10
CA GLU A 489 40.52 23.00 -36.94
C GLU A 489 40.00 24.45 -36.96
N GLU A 490 39.52 24.94 -35.82
CA GLU A 490 39.42 26.38 -35.55
C GLU A 490 40.00 26.65 -34.16
N GLU A 491 40.92 27.61 -34.12
CA GLU A 491 41.67 28.06 -32.93
C GLU A 491 40.74 28.50 -31.78
N PRO A 492 41.12 28.29 -30.51
CA PRO A 492 40.33 28.78 -29.39
C PRO A 492 40.39 30.32 -29.30
N PRO A 493 39.25 31.03 -29.17
CA PRO A 493 39.26 32.47 -28.96
C PRO A 493 39.73 32.80 -27.54
N LYS A 494 40.59 33.82 -27.47
CA LYS A 494 41.16 34.40 -26.26
C LYS A 494 40.07 34.90 -25.30
N GLU A 495 40.27 34.60 -24.01
CA GLU A 495 39.50 35.16 -22.89
C GLU A 495 39.50 36.70 -22.91
N PRO A 496 38.34 37.36 -22.69
CA PRO A 496 38.33 38.80 -22.48
C PRO A 496 38.61 39.17 -21.02
N GLU A 497 39.58 40.05 -20.83
CA GLU A 497 39.91 40.74 -19.57
C GLU A 497 38.69 41.50 -18.98
N PRO A 498 38.61 41.64 -17.65
CA PRO A 498 37.53 42.41 -17.02
C PRO A 498 37.73 43.91 -17.21
N ILE A 499 36.88 44.52 -18.04
CA ILE A 499 36.75 45.97 -18.18
C ILE A 499 36.10 46.54 -16.91
N VAL A 500 36.91 47.15 -16.06
CA VAL A 500 36.47 48.09 -15.03
C VAL A 500 36.06 49.39 -15.74
N LYS A 501 34.76 49.67 -15.81
CA LYS A 501 34.25 51.03 -16.08
C LYS A 501 33.37 51.51 -14.95
N ALA A 502 33.85 52.60 -14.34
CA ALA A 502 33.21 53.37 -13.31
C ALA A 502 31.85 53.93 -13.75
N TYR A 503 30.84 53.80 -12.88
CA TYR A 503 29.75 54.76 -12.81
C TYR A 503 29.73 55.38 -11.42
N LYS A 504 29.97 56.69 -11.41
CA LYS A 504 29.86 57.62 -10.28
C LYS A 504 28.42 58.14 -10.19
N GLY A 505 27.93 58.24 -8.96
CA GLY A 505 26.81 59.10 -8.55
C GLY A 505 25.51 58.32 -8.33
N GLY A 506 24.82 58.39 -7.20
CA GLY A 506 25.05 59.06 -5.93
C GLY A 506 23.87 58.78 -4.98
N VAL A 507 24.14 58.81 -3.66
CA VAL A 507 23.33 59.47 -2.60
C VAL A 507 21.85 59.00 -2.49
N LEU A 508 21.38 58.23 -1.49
CA LEU A 508 21.23 58.54 -0.04
C LEU A 508 20.62 57.31 0.70
N ASP A 509 20.93 57.19 2.01
CA ASP A 509 20.14 56.60 3.10
C ASP A 509 19.65 55.14 3.04
N THR A 510 20.26 54.24 3.83
CA THR A 510 19.80 53.89 5.20
C THR A 510 20.63 52.74 5.82
N LEU A 511 20.81 52.82 7.14
CA LEU A 511 21.16 51.75 8.10
C LEU A 511 22.64 51.36 8.32
N ARG A 512 23.30 52.21 9.11
CA ARG A 512 24.20 51.78 10.20
C ARG A 512 23.36 51.14 11.32
N PHE A 513 23.75 49.97 11.85
CA PHE A 513 24.03 49.74 13.28
C PHE A 513 24.26 48.26 13.58
N TRP A 514 25.49 47.92 13.99
CA TRP A 514 25.92 47.01 15.08
C TRP A 514 27.29 46.43 14.76
N LYS A 515 28.32 47.13 15.25
CA LYS A 515 29.68 46.65 15.45
C LYS A 515 30.03 46.95 16.90
N ASP A 516 30.85 46.07 17.47
CA ASP A 516 31.52 46.12 18.77
C ASP A 516 30.73 45.54 19.94
N TYR A 517 31.19 44.40 20.48
CA TYR A 517 31.96 44.41 21.74
C TYR A 517 32.48 42.99 22.06
N THR A 518 33.80 42.88 22.18
CA THR A 518 34.48 41.79 22.90
C THR A 518 35.20 42.41 24.09
N GLY A 519 35.16 41.71 25.24
CA GLY A 519 36.10 41.88 26.35
C GLY A 519 35.55 42.54 27.62
N MET A 520 35.32 41.76 28.67
CA MET A 520 36.06 41.82 29.96
C MET A 520 35.37 41.01 31.08
N SER A 521 36.10 39.99 31.55
CA SER A 521 36.38 39.58 32.95
C SER A 521 35.53 40.09 34.13
N ALA A 522 35.10 39.11 34.94
CA ALA A 522 35.05 39.02 36.41
C ALA A 522 34.17 39.98 37.23
N SER A 523 33.16 39.43 37.90
CA SER A 523 33.10 39.25 39.37
C SER A 523 31.65 39.07 39.84
N VAL A 524 31.45 38.13 40.77
CA VAL A 524 30.19 37.84 41.45
C VAL A 524 29.98 38.84 42.58
N PRO A 525 28.76 39.37 42.76
CA PRO A 525 28.29 39.60 44.13
C PRO A 525 26.86 39.09 44.37
N VAL A 526 26.79 38.18 45.35
CA VAL A 526 25.91 38.16 46.53
C VAL A 526 24.50 38.80 46.40
N ARG A 527 23.51 37.91 46.55
CA ARG A 527 22.10 38.19 46.89
C ARG A 527 21.98 39.13 48.09
N ASP A 528 21.15 40.17 47.95
CA ASP A 528 20.55 40.85 49.09
C ASP A 528 19.02 40.89 48.99
N ARG A 529 18.35 40.57 50.11
CA ARG A 529 16.89 40.52 50.27
C ARG A 529 16.46 41.82 50.95
N GLY A 530 15.65 42.65 50.28
CA GLY A 530 15.22 43.91 50.88
C GLY A 530 13.89 44.46 50.38
N ARG A 531 12.82 44.09 51.09
CA ARG A 531 11.62 44.86 51.48
C ARG A 531 10.77 45.63 50.43
N LYS A 532 9.49 45.23 50.39
CA LYS A 532 8.32 45.98 49.86
C LYS A 532 8.09 47.31 50.57
N ALA A 533 7.61 48.30 49.81
CA ALA A 533 6.80 49.42 50.29
C ALA A 533 5.45 49.45 49.52
N PRO A 534 4.34 49.95 50.13
CA PRO A 534 2.97 49.88 49.57
C PRO A 534 2.65 51.02 48.57
N PRO A 535 1.57 50.91 47.77
CA PRO A 535 1.32 51.78 46.64
C PRO A 535 0.58 53.07 47.02
N PHE A 536 0.87 54.16 46.29
CA PHE A 536 0.00 55.33 46.18
C PHE A 536 -0.90 55.19 44.93
N PRO A 537 -2.14 55.70 44.96
CA PRO A 537 -3.07 55.58 43.84
C PRO A 537 -2.75 56.64 42.78
N LYS A 538 -2.74 56.24 41.50
CA LYS A 538 -2.85 57.17 40.38
C LYS A 538 -4.09 56.82 39.58
N ALA A 539 -4.86 57.88 39.32
CA ALA A 539 -6.05 57.91 38.50
C ALA A 539 -5.67 57.92 37.01
N GLY A 540 -6.51 57.27 36.21
CA GLY A 540 -6.48 57.29 34.75
C GLY A 540 -6.13 55.92 34.17
N ASP A 541 -7.06 54.96 34.26
CA ASP A 541 -6.91 53.63 33.66
C ASP A 541 -7.12 53.75 32.13
N GLU A 542 -6.03 53.87 31.37
CA GLU A 542 -5.97 53.25 30.05
C GLU A 542 -5.92 51.74 30.32
N GLU A 543 -7.00 51.03 29.99
CA GLU A 543 -7.07 49.57 30.14
C GLU A 543 -5.88 48.95 29.40
N ASP A 544 -4.96 48.35 30.15
CA ASP A 544 -3.78 47.70 29.63
C ASP A 544 -4.26 46.50 28.78
N GLU A 545 -4.25 46.64 27.45
CA GLU A 545 -4.75 45.63 26.48
C GLU A 545 -4.03 44.27 26.59
N SER A 546 -2.99 44.20 27.42
CA SER A 546 -2.25 42.99 27.77
C SER A 546 -2.81 42.26 29.02
N ASP A 547 -3.87 42.76 29.67
CA ASP A 547 -4.43 42.15 30.88
C ASP A 547 -5.07 40.78 30.56
N PRO A 548 -4.59 39.68 31.18
CA PRO A 548 -5.17 38.35 30.99
C PRO A 548 -6.67 38.25 31.35
N VAL A 549 -7.21 39.18 32.15
CA VAL A 549 -8.66 39.24 32.45
C VAL A 549 -9.44 39.69 31.22
N TRP A 550 -8.96 40.70 30.51
CA TRP A 550 -9.60 41.23 29.31
C TRP A 550 -9.56 40.22 28.13
N LEU A 551 -8.45 39.48 27.98
CA LEU A 551 -8.32 38.36 27.04
C LEU A 551 -9.32 37.22 27.33
N LYS A 552 -9.62 37.00 28.62
CA LYS A 552 -10.62 36.03 29.05
C LYS A 552 -12.03 36.46 28.66
N ASP A 553 -12.35 37.75 28.75
CA ASP A 553 -13.66 38.29 28.38
C ASP A 553 -13.92 38.25 26.87
N LYS A 554 -12.91 38.50 26.03
CA LYS A 554 -13.03 38.32 24.57
C LYS A 554 -13.17 36.85 24.15
N ALA A 555 -12.44 35.93 24.79
CA ALA A 555 -12.64 34.50 24.56
C ALA A 555 -14.03 34.03 25.01
N LEU A 556 -14.55 34.57 26.12
CA LEU A 556 -15.91 34.34 26.61
C LEU A 556 -16.99 34.88 25.66
N ALA A 557 -16.73 36.00 24.97
CA ALA A 557 -17.63 36.50 23.93
C ALA A 557 -17.71 35.51 22.75
N GLY A 558 -16.58 34.93 22.34
CA GLY A 558 -16.53 33.86 21.33
C GLY A 558 -17.28 32.60 21.77
N ASP A 559 -17.15 32.19 23.03
CA ASP A 559 -17.87 31.03 23.60
C ASP A 559 -19.39 31.29 23.64
N LYS A 560 -19.82 32.51 24.00
CA LYS A 560 -21.25 32.91 23.97
C LYS A 560 -21.83 32.89 22.56
N LEU A 561 -21.10 33.40 21.57
CA LEU A 561 -21.54 33.40 20.16
C LEU A 561 -21.62 31.97 19.59
N MET A 562 -20.68 31.09 19.99
CA MET A 562 -20.75 29.65 19.70
C MET A 562 -22.03 29.02 20.24
N THR A 563 -22.42 29.32 21.49
CA THR A 563 -23.66 28.79 22.07
C THR A 563 -24.93 29.38 21.44
N LEU A 564 -24.87 30.59 20.90
CA LEU A 564 -25.98 31.24 20.20
C LEU A 564 -26.12 30.79 18.73
N GLY A 565 -25.20 29.98 18.21
CA GLY A 565 -25.19 29.52 16.83
C GLY A 565 -24.69 30.56 15.82
N ASP A 566 -24.21 31.72 16.26
CA ASP A 566 -23.53 32.69 15.41
C ASP A 566 -22.06 32.31 15.24
N TYR A 567 -21.83 31.29 14.42
CA TYR A 567 -20.49 30.76 14.15
C TYR A 567 -19.58 31.78 13.45
N GLN A 568 -20.16 32.75 12.72
CA GLN A 568 -19.39 33.80 12.06
C GLN A 568 -18.92 34.86 13.05
N GLY A 569 -19.80 35.30 13.95
CA GLY A 569 -19.44 36.16 15.08
C GLY A 569 -18.40 35.50 15.98
N ALA A 570 -18.57 34.22 16.30
CA ALA A 570 -17.62 33.46 17.11
C ALA A 570 -16.23 33.35 16.43
N TYR A 571 -16.18 33.04 15.13
CA TYR A 571 -14.94 32.96 14.37
C TYR A 571 -14.18 34.30 14.40
N ASN A 572 -14.88 35.41 14.23
CA ASN A 572 -14.30 36.75 14.29
C ASN A 572 -13.79 37.09 15.70
N ALA A 573 -14.57 36.78 16.74
CA ALA A 573 -14.18 37.02 18.13
C ALA A 573 -12.91 36.25 18.53
N TYR A 574 -12.80 34.97 18.14
CA TYR A 574 -11.57 34.20 18.38
C TYR A 574 -10.39 34.68 17.53
N THR A 575 -10.64 35.15 16.31
CA THR A 575 -9.58 35.72 15.46
C THR A 575 -9.02 37.00 16.08
N GLU A 576 -9.88 37.87 16.61
CA GLU A 576 -9.45 39.07 17.35
C GLU A 576 -8.71 38.74 18.65
N ALA A 577 -9.15 37.72 19.40
CA ALA A 577 -8.44 37.26 20.59
C ALA A 577 -7.04 36.71 20.26
N LEU A 578 -6.90 36.00 19.14
CA LEU A 578 -5.63 35.43 18.67
C LEU A 578 -4.64 36.47 18.16
N LYS A 579 -5.10 37.65 17.70
CA LYS A 579 -4.22 38.78 17.35
C LYS A 579 -3.50 39.34 18.57
N LEU A 580 -4.07 39.17 19.77
CA LEU A 580 -3.60 39.79 21.00
C LEU A 580 -2.77 38.82 21.85
N ALA A 581 -3.14 37.53 21.88
CA ALA A 581 -2.31 36.49 22.50
C ALA A 581 -2.52 35.12 21.85
N SER A 582 -1.44 34.34 21.73
CA SER A 582 -1.48 32.97 21.23
C SER A 582 -2.01 32.01 22.31
N ASN A 583 -3.32 31.70 22.24
CA ASN A 583 -3.98 30.77 23.14
C ASN A 583 -4.49 29.54 22.37
N ALA A 584 -4.01 28.35 22.73
CA ALA A 584 -4.37 27.09 22.10
C ALA A 584 -5.89 26.82 22.09
N ARG A 585 -6.62 27.28 23.12
CA ARG A 585 -8.08 27.13 23.19
C ARG A 585 -8.80 28.01 22.16
N CYS A 586 -8.33 29.22 21.92
CA CYS A 586 -8.88 30.10 20.88
C CYS A 586 -8.61 29.55 19.47
N PHE A 587 -7.45 28.93 19.23
CA PHE A 587 -7.16 28.24 17.97
C PHE A 587 -8.12 27.08 17.71
N ALA A 588 -8.33 26.21 18.71
CA ALA A 588 -9.25 25.08 18.61
C ALA A 588 -10.70 25.55 18.38
N ASN A 589 -11.18 26.52 19.16
CA ASN A 589 -12.55 27.01 19.05
C ASN A 589 -12.80 27.80 17.75
N ARG A 590 -11.80 28.52 17.22
CA ARG A 590 -11.87 29.16 15.90
C ARG A 590 -12.01 28.12 14.78
N ALA A 591 -11.28 27.01 14.86
CA ALA A 591 -11.38 25.93 13.88
C ALA A 591 -12.77 25.27 13.91
N VAL A 592 -13.34 25.04 15.11
CA VAL A 592 -14.70 24.51 15.27
C VAL A 592 -15.74 25.49 14.71
N ALA A 593 -15.61 26.79 14.98
CA ALA A 593 -16.50 27.82 14.44
C ALA A 593 -16.44 27.87 12.89
N ALA A 594 -15.24 27.73 12.29
CA ALA A 594 -15.07 27.67 10.85
C ALA A 594 -15.74 26.43 10.22
N LEU A 595 -15.60 25.27 10.86
CA LEU A 595 -16.18 24.00 10.39
C LEU A 595 -17.71 23.99 10.51
N ARG A 596 -18.26 24.56 11.59
CA ARG A 596 -19.72 24.73 11.73
C ARG A 596 -20.28 25.74 10.74
N ARG A 597 -19.54 26.82 10.45
CA ARG A 597 -19.88 27.77 9.39
C ARG A 597 -19.93 27.09 8.02
N SER A 598 -18.96 26.25 7.67
CA SER A 598 -18.97 25.54 6.38
C SER A 598 -20.10 24.51 6.28
N GLN A 599 -20.42 23.82 7.38
CA GLN A 599 -21.56 22.89 7.44
C GLN A 599 -22.91 23.62 7.26
N MET A 600 -23.11 24.77 7.91
CA MET A 600 -24.30 25.60 7.74
C MET A 600 -24.39 26.22 6.34
N ALA A 601 -23.25 26.65 5.77
CA ALA A 601 -23.21 27.20 4.41
C ALA A 601 -23.54 26.15 3.34
N GLY A 602 -23.11 24.90 3.52
CA GLY A 602 -23.44 23.79 2.62
C GLY A 602 -24.90 23.34 2.67
N ALA A 603 -25.59 23.57 3.80
CA ALA A 603 -27.01 23.27 3.94
C ALA A 603 -27.92 24.44 3.55
N SER A 604 -27.46 25.70 3.63
CA SER A 604 -28.33 26.88 3.47
C SER A 604 -28.16 27.63 2.14
N SER A 605 -27.09 27.40 1.36
CA SER A 605 -26.88 28.14 0.09
C SER A 605 -27.80 27.74 -1.06
N TYR A 606 -28.60 26.68 -0.92
CA TYR A 606 -29.55 26.24 -1.95
C TYR A 606 -31.03 26.42 -1.57
N LEU A 607 -31.34 26.71 -0.32
CA LEU A 607 -32.72 26.67 0.19
C LEU A 607 -33.38 28.06 0.36
N GLY A 608 -32.62 29.16 0.26
CA GLY A 608 -33.16 30.49 0.54
C GLY A 608 -33.91 31.19 -0.61
N ASN A 609 -33.76 30.74 -1.86
CA ASN A 609 -34.23 31.52 -3.03
C ASN A 609 -35.30 30.84 -3.90
N PHE A 610 -35.53 29.53 -3.78
CA PHE A 610 -36.44 28.84 -4.71
C PHE A 610 -37.92 29.10 -4.38
N GLU A 611 -38.32 28.97 -3.11
CA GLU A 611 -39.69 29.31 -2.67
C GLU A 611 -40.01 30.80 -2.87
N GLN A 612 -39.06 31.69 -2.58
CA GLN A 612 -39.25 33.13 -2.77
C GLN A 612 -39.39 33.52 -4.26
N CYS A 613 -38.65 32.86 -5.17
CA CYS A 613 -38.80 33.03 -6.62
C CYS A 613 -40.12 32.47 -7.17
N LEU A 614 -40.76 31.51 -6.49
CA LEU A 614 -42.09 31.00 -6.88
C LEU A 614 -43.22 31.93 -6.41
N GLU A 615 -43.06 32.58 -5.25
CA GLU A 615 -44.07 33.49 -4.69
C GLU A 615 -44.05 34.89 -5.34
N GLU A 616 -42.89 35.37 -5.79
CA GLU A 616 -42.78 36.63 -6.54
C GLU A 616 -43.23 36.43 -8.00
N ARG A 617 -44.42 36.94 -8.33
CA ARG A 617 -45.18 36.74 -9.58
C ARG A 617 -44.46 37.06 -10.91
N ASN A 618 -43.18 37.45 -10.91
CA ASN A 618 -42.47 37.99 -12.07
C ASN A 618 -41.10 37.37 -12.39
N ASP A 619 -40.65 36.29 -11.73
CA ASP A 619 -39.29 35.76 -11.97
C ASP A 619 -39.25 34.27 -12.37
N CYS A 620 -40.16 33.84 -13.24
CA CYS A 620 -40.20 32.48 -13.81
C CYS A 620 -38.88 32.07 -14.50
N ASN A 621 -38.16 33.03 -15.09
CA ASN A 621 -36.88 32.77 -15.74
C ASN A 621 -35.78 32.37 -14.74
N ARG A 622 -35.84 32.89 -13.52
CA ARG A 622 -34.84 32.62 -12.47
C ARG A 622 -35.04 31.26 -11.82
N SER A 623 -36.30 30.83 -11.62
CA SER A 623 -36.63 29.47 -11.19
C SER A 623 -36.26 28.42 -12.24
N ILE A 624 -36.45 28.72 -13.54
CA ILE A 624 -35.97 27.86 -14.64
C ILE A 624 -34.43 27.73 -14.62
N GLN A 625 -33.69 28.83 -14.43
CA GLN A 625 -32.23 28.79 -14.35
C GLN A 625 -31.71 27.97 -13.15
N ILE A 626 -32.40 28.01 -12.01
CA ILE A 626 -32.06 27.22 -10.82
C ILE A 626 -32.28 25.73 -11.08
N LEU A 627 -33.38 25.35 -11.74
CA LEU A 627 -33.65 23.97 -12.16
C LEU A 627 -32.62 23.47 -13.21
N ASP A 628 -32.25 24.32 -14.17
CA ASP A 628 -31.23 24.01 -15.18
C ASP A 628 -29.83 23.82 -14.57
N PHE A 629 -29.51 24.55 -13.49
CA PHE A 629 -28.28 24.36 -12.72
C PHE A 629 -28.30 23.08 -11.88
N ARG A 630 -29.44 22.74 -11.26
CA ARG A 630 -29.64 21.45 -10.54
C ARG A 630 -29.47 20.25 -11.49
N ASN A 631 -29.98 20.35 -12.71
CA ASN A 631 -29.94 19.27 -13.71
C ASN A 631 -28.58 19.07 -14.40
N LYS A 632 -27.65 20.04 -14.30
CA LYS A 632 -26.27 19.90 -14.79
C LYS A 632 -25.40 19.24 -13.73
N ALA A 633 -25.55 17.93 -13.53
CA ALA A 633 -24.63 17.16 -12.70
C ALA A 633 -23.19 17.26 -13.26
N ARG A 634 -22.20 17.41 -12.37
CA ARG A 634 -20.78 17.32 -12.74
C ARG A 634 -20.46 15.88 -13.17
N PRO A 635 -19.48 15.65 -14.06
CA PRO A 635 -19.10 14.30 -14.47
C PRO A 635 -18.66 13.48 -13.25
N GLY A 636 -19.48 12.53 -12.81
CA GLY A 636 -19.17 11.60 -11.71
C GLY A 636 -20.05 11.70 -10.45
N GLU A 637 -20.98 12.66 -10.38
CA GLU A 637 -21.92 12.78 -9.26
C GLU A 637 -23.25 12.07 -9.60
N ILE A 638 -23.75 11.24 -8.68
CA ILE A 638 -25.03 10.54 -8.84
C ILE A 638 -26.14 11.56 -8.60
N SER A 639 -26.98 11.80 -9.61
CA SER A 639 -28.17 12.65 -9.48
C SER A 639 -29.08 12.08 -8.39
N HIS A 640 -29.49 12.93 -7.44
CA HIS A 640 -30.49 12.54 -6.45
C HIS A 640 -31.84 12.26 -7.13
N THR A 641 -32.56 11.28 -6.58
CA THR A 641 -33.92 10.88 -6.96
C THR A 641 -34.91 12.04 -6.84
N ALA A 642 -35.96 12.03 -7.66
CA ALA A 642 -37.02 13.02 -7.76
C ALA A 642 -37.33 13.76 -6.44
N ASP A 643 -37.03 15.05 -6.41
CA ASP A 643 -37.24 15.93 -5.26
C ASP A 643 -38.73 16.35 -5.25
N PRO A 644 -39.47 16.25 -4.12
CA PRO A 644 -40.87 16.70 -4.01
C PRO A 644 -41.11 18.17 -4.40
N GLU A 645 -40.06 18.97 -4.56
CA GLU A 645 -40.12 20.35 -5.07
C GLU A 645 -40.39 20.45 -6.57
N ASP A 646 -40.01 19.45 -7.37
CA ASP A 646 -40.30 19.43 -8.82
C ASP A 646 -41.80 19.26 -9.09
N GLU A 647 -42.50 18.50 -8.23
CA GLU A 647 -43.97 18.38 -8.27
C GLU A 647 -44.67 19.68 -7.86
N LYS A 648 -44.10 20.42 -6.90
CA LYS A 648 -44.61 21.75 -6.51
C LYS A 648 -44.45 22.77 -7.63
N ALA A 649 -43.33 22.73 -8.36
CA ALA A 649 -43.09 23.61 -9.51
C ALA A 649 -44.07 23.31 -10.65
N GLU A 650 -44.27 22.03 -11.00
CA GLU A 650 -45.27 21.60 -11.99
C GLU A 650 -46.69 22.06 -11.60
N ALA A 651 -47.09 21.85 -10.33
CA ALA A 651 -48.38 22.31 -9.82
C ALA A 651 -48.53 23.84 -9.85
N HIS A 652 -47.44 24.59 -9.64
CA HIS A 652 -47.44 26.04 -9.72
C HIS A 652 -47.61 26.54 -11.17
N PHE A 653 -46.93 25.90 -12.15
CA PHE A 653 -47.10 26.22 -13.57
C PHE A 653 -48.50 25.86 -14.09
N GLU A 654 -49.09 24.75 -13.66
CA GLU A 654 -50.47 24.39 -13.99
C GLU A 654 -51.49 25.37 -13.39
N LYS A 655 -51.26 25.81 -12.15
CA LYS A 655 -52.09 26.84 -11.49
C LYS A 655 -51.98 28.19 -12.18
N ALA A 656 -50.79 28.58 -12.64
CA ALA A 656 -50.58 29.81 -13.39
C ALA A 656 -51.36 29.78 -14.72
N LEU A 657 -51.31 28.66 -15.45
CA LEU A 657 -52.06 28.46 -16.71
C LEU A 657 -53.59 28.54 -16.54
N GLY A 658 -54.11 28.32 -15.34
CA GLY A 658 -55.55 28.42 -15.02
C GLY A 658 -56.02 29.79 -14.55
N SER A 659 -55.13 30.78 -14.39
CA SER A 659 -55.52 32.10 -13.87
C SER A 659 -56.00 33.05 -14.98
N GLU A 660 -57.20 33.63 -14.79
CA GLU A 660 -57.88 34.56 -15.72
C GLU A 660 -57.22 35.96 -15.76
N GLY A 661 -55.96 36.03 -16.17
CA GLY A 661 -55.23 37.30 -16.25
C GLY A 661 -53.91 37.27 -17.01
N LEU A 662 -53.45 36.12 -17.50
CA LEU A 662 -52.27 36.05 -18.36
C LEU A 662 -52.63 36.46 -19.79
N GLU A 663 -51.83 37.35 -20.38
CA GLU A 663 -51.95 37.66 -21.80
C GLU A 663 -51.70 36.39 -22.63
N MET A 664 -52.39 36.28 -23.78
CA MET A 664 -52.38 35.07 -24.60
C MET A 664 -50.97 34.59 -25.00
N GLU A 665 -50.02 35.51 -25.14
CA GLU A 665 -48.62 35.19 -25.45
C GLU A 665 -47.84 34.66 -24.23
N GLU A 666 -48.09 35.16 -23.03
CA GLU A 666 -47.45 34.64 -21.80
C GLU A 666 -47.95 33.23 -21.49
N ALA A 667 -49.24 32.97 -21.70
CA ALA A 667 -49.81 31.63 -21.54
C ALA A 667 -49.24 30.61 -22.55
N LYS A 668 -48.91 31.05 -23.78
CA LYS A 668 -48.20 30.21 -24.76
C LYS A 668 -46.78 29.91 -24.31
N GLN A 669 -46.07 30.91 -23.78
CA GLN A 669 -44.69 30.74 -23.31
C GLN A 669 -44.63 29.78 -22.11
N VAL A 670 -45.51 29.94 -21.11
CA VAL A 670 -45.59 29.03 -19.95
C VAL A 670 -45.92 27.59 -20.38
N ARG A 671 -46.79 27.40 -21.38
CA ARG A 671 -47.05 26.06 -21.96
C ARG A 671 -45.83 25.45 -22.62
N LEU A 672 -45.06 26.25 -23.35
CA LEU A 672 -43.84 25.79 -24.01
C LEU A 672 -42.77 25.37 -22.99
N ASP A 673 -42.62 26.13 -21.92
CA ASP A 673 -41.65 25.83 -20.87
C ASP A 673 -42.09 24.62 -20.02
N LEU A 674 -43.38 24.45 -19.74
CA LEU A 674 -43.91 23.23 -19.12
C LEU A 674 -43.64 21.99 -20.00
N GLN A 675 -43.81 22.09 -21.32
CA GLN A 675 -43.47 21.00 -22.26
C GLN A 675 -41.97 20.66 -22.24
N ARG A 676 -41.08 21.65 -22.07
CA ARG A 676 -39.64 21.42 -21.96
C ARG A 676 -39.28 20.69 -20.67
N VAL A 677 -39.87 21.07 -19.54
CA VAL A 677 -39.67 20.41 -18.24
C VAL A 677 -40.16 18.96 -18.30
N GLN A 678 -41.37 18.72 -18.84
CA GLN A 678 -41.91 17.37 -19.00
C GLN A 678 -41.05 16.50 -19.94
N ALA A 679 -40.52 17.07 -21.03
CA ALA A 679 -39.61 16.36 -21.94
C ALA A 679 -38.27 16.01 -21.27
N ALA A 680 -37.71 16.91 -20.45
CA ALA A 680 -36.50 16.67 -19.68
C ALA A 680 -36.69 15.56 -18.64
N LYS A 681 -37.82 15.57 -17.90
CA LYS A 681 -38.20 14.54 -16.94
C LYS A 681 -38.31 13.16 -17.60
N LYS A 682 -38.98 13.09 -18.76
CA LYS A 682 -39.08 11.84 -19.55
C LYS A 682 -37.70 11.33 -19.99
N ALA A 683 -36.82 12.21 -20.47
CA ALA A 683 -35.46 11.83 -20.88
C ALA A 683 -34.61 11.34 -19.70
N LEU A 684 -34.85 11.87 -18.49
CA LEU A 684 -34.17 11.42 -17.28
C LEU A 684 -34.66 10.03 -16.84
N GLN A 685 -35.98 9.80 -16.89
CA GLN A 685 -36.58 8.49 -16.62
C GLN A 685 -36.12 7.41 -17.62
N GLU A 686 -35.96 7.75 -18.91
CA GLU A 686 -35.38 6.85 -19.91
C GLU A 686 -33.92 6.49 -19.60
N LYS A 687 -33.12 7.44 -19.08
CA LYS A 687 -31.74 7.18 -18.65
C LYS A 687 -31.68 6.28 -17.42
N GLU A 688 -32.58 6.48 -16.45
CA GLU A 688 -32.69 5.61 -15.27
C GLU A 688 -33.02 4.17 -15.67
N GLN A 689 -33.97 3.95 -16.57
CA GLN A 689 -34.30 2.61 -17.07
C GLN A 689 -33.13 1.95 -17.82
N VAL A 690 -32.33 2.72 -18.56
CA VAL A 690 -31.12 2.22 -19.23
C VAL A 690 -30.04 1.84 -18.21
N LEU A 691 -29.87 2.65 -17.15
CA LEU A 691 -28.94 2.38 -16.07
C LEU A 691 -29.33 1.12 -15.28
N GLU A 692 -30.62 0.97 -14.96
CA GLU A 692 -31.16 -0.19 -14.24
C GLU A 692 -30.97 -1.48 -15.05
N LYS A 693 -31.20 -1.45 -16.37
CA LYS A 693 -30.90 -2.58 -17.28
C LYS A 693 -29.40 -2.88 -17.35
N ALA A 694 -28.54 -1.86 -17.36
CA ALA A 694 -27.10 -2.05 -17.39
C ALA A 694 -26.57 -2.67 -16.09
N LEU A 695 -27.17 -2.31 -14.94
CA LEU A 695 -26.87 -2.93 -13.64
C LEU A 695 -27.33 -4.39 -13.60
N GLN A 696 -28.53 -4.71 -14.09
CA GLN A 696 -28.99 -6.09 -14.21
C GLN A 696 -28.06 -6.95 -15.11
N GLN A 697 -27.62 -6.41 -16.25
CA GLN A 697 -26.67 -7.11 -17.13
C GLN A 697 -25.29 -7.28 -16.50
N TYR A 698 -24.88 -6.35 -15.64
CA TYR A 698 -23.62 -6.44 -14.91
C TYR A 698 -23.67 -7.55 -13.86
N ASP A 699 -24.76 -7.66 -13.10
CA ASP A 699 -24.94 -8.72 -12.11
C ASP A 699 -24.97 -10.11 -12.76
N GLU A 700 -25.56 -10.23 -13.95
CA GLU A 700 -25.53 -11.47 -14.76
C GLU A 700 -24.12 -11.83 -15.27
N ALA A 701 -23.31 -10.83 -15.62
CA ALA A 701 -21.93 -11.01 -16.12
C ALA A 701 -20.92 -11.32 -15.00
N ASP A 702 -21.09 -10.72 -13.82
CA ASP A 702 -20.25 -11.01 -12.64
C ASP A 702 -20.49 -12.44 -12.14
N ALA A 703 -21.75 -12.90 -12.17
CA ALA A 703 -22.11 -14.28 -11.86
C ALA A 703 -21.43 -15.31 -12.79
N THR A 704 -21.21 -14.97 -14.07
CA THR A 704 -20.54 -15.85 -15.04
C THR A 704 -19.01 -15.79 -14.95
N SER A 705 -18.43 -14.62 -14.68
CA SER A 705 -16.97 -14.43 -14.52
C SER A 705 -16.41 -15.10 -13.26
N GLN A 706 -17.15 -15.06 -12.15
CA GLN A 706 -16.79 -15.74 -10.90
C GLN A 706 -16.76 -17.28 -11.07
N GLN A 707 -17.54 -17.81 -12.03
CA GLN A 707 -17.59 -19.24 -12.35
C GLN A 707 -16.33 -19.72 -13.10
N GLU A 708 -15.69 -18.88 -13.91
CA GLU A 708 -14.47 -19.21 -14.67
C GLU A 708 -13.18 -19.06 -13.84
N CYS A 709 -13.11 -18.04 -12.96
CA CYS A 709 -11.95 -17.84 -12.07
C CYS A 709 -11.76 -18.97 -11.03
N ALA A 710 -12.85 -19.61 -10.58
CA ALA A 710 -12.80 -20.70 -9.60
C ALA A 710 -12.17 -21.99 -10.14
N VAL A 711 -12.23 -22.23 -11.46
CA VAL A 711 -11.66 -23.41 -12.13
C VAL A 711 -10.12 -23.38 -12.15
N VAL A 712 -9.52 -22.18 -12.11
CA VAL A 712 -8.06 -22.00 -12.23
C VAL A 712 -7.35 -22.18 -10.88
N TYR A 713 -8.02 -21.89 -9.75
CA TYR A 713 -7.42 -21.99 -8.41
C TYR A 713 -7.35 -23.42 -7.83
N ALA A 714 -8.19 -24.35 -8.31
CA ALA A 714 -8.24 -25.72 -7.80
C ALA A 714 -6.98 -26.57 -8.14
N ASN A 715 -6.18 -26.15 -9.12
CA ASN A 715 -4.99 -26.92 -9.56
C ASN A 715 -3.67 -26.53 -8.85
N ARG A 716 -3.69 -25.62 -7.87
CA ARG A 716 -2.45 -25.09 -7.23
C ARG A 716 -2.23 -25.48 -5.76
N CYS A 717 -3.17 -26.14 -5.08
CA CYS A 717 -3.06 -26.50 -3.66
C CYS A 717 -2.69 -27.98 -3.43
N GLN A 718 -1.61 -28.45 -4.04
CA GLN A 718 -0.96 -29.71 -3.68
C GLN A 718 0.49 -29.42 -3.26
N ASP A 719 0.67 -28.99 -2.01
CA ASP A 719 2.00 -28.89 -1.40
C ASP A 719 2.23 -30.10 -0.47
N PRO A 720 3.12 -31.05 -0.83
CA PRO A 720 3.36 -32.26 -0.04
C PRO A 720 4.14 -32.04 1.27
N THR A 721 4.37 -30.79 1.69
CA THR A 721 5.22 -30.47 2.86
C THR A 721 4.47 -30.05 4.13
N PHE A 722 3.13 -30.00 4.12
CA PHE A 722 2.36 -29.62 5.31
C PHE A 722 2.33 -30.74 6.36
N VAL A 723 2.98 -30.50 7.51
CA VAL A 723 2.98 -31.40 8.68
C VAL A 723 2.02 -30.85 9.73
N HIS A 724 1.02 -31.65 10.12
CA HIS A 724 -0.03 -31.26 11.05
C HIS A 724 0.53 -31.07 12.48
N PRO A 725 0.17 -29.99 13.21
CA PRO A 725 0.74 -29.68 14.54
C PRO A 725 0.48 -30.75 15.63
N ASP A 726 -0.56 -31.58 15.50
CA ASP A 726 -0.76 -32.72 16.41
C ASP A 726 0.19 -33.90 16.17
N GLN A 727 0.83 -33.98 15.00
CA GLN A 727 1.90 -34.94 14.74
C GLN A 727 3.19 -34.57 15.52
N GLN A 728 3.33 -33.29 15.88
CA GLN A 728 4.40 -32.77 16.74
C GLN A 728 4.07 -32.90 18.24
N ASN A 729 2.81 -32.69 18.63
CA ASN A 729 2.43 -32.56 20.06
C ASN A 729 1.91 -33.84 20.73
N GLN A 730 1.73 -34.95 20.02
CA GLN A 730 1.35 -36.24 20.65
C GLN A 730 2.51 -36.95 21.36
N GLY A 731 3.72 -36.40 21.33
CA GLY A 731 4.89 -36.96 22.00
C GLY A 731 4.88 -36.82 23.53
N GLU A 732 4.07 -35.93 24.12
CA GLU A 732 4.25 -35.55 25.55
C GLU A 732 3.50 -36.41 26.58
N ARG A 733 2.59 -37.31 26.18
CA ARG A 733 1.75 -38.07 27.14
C ARG A 733 1.84 -39.56 26.94
N GLU A 734 2.90 -40.16 27.49
CA GLU A 734 2.98 -41.49 28.14
C GLU A 734 4.45 -41.95 28.13
N TRP A 735 5.26 -41.38 29.03
CA TRP A 735 6.64 -41.84 29.22
C TRP A 735 6.65 -43.10 30.09
N LEU A 736 7.05 -44.25 29.54
CA LEU A 736 7.03 -45.52 30.27
C LEU A 736 8.24 -45.62 31.23
N MET A 737 9.44 -45.23 30.77
CA MET A 737 10.66 -45.12 31.58
C MET A 737 11.66 -44.13 30.96
N LYS A 738 12.34 -43.35 31.81
CA LYS A 738 13.44 -42.46 31.44
C LYS A 738 14.74 -42.99 32.04
N HIS A 739 15.79 -43.14 31.22
CA HIS A 739 17.09 -43.63 31.68
C HIS A 739 18.13 -42.50 31.53
N ASN A 740 18.65 -42.03 32.67
CA ASN A 740 19.66 -40.97 32.67
C ASN A 740 21.06 -41.61 32.80
N GLY A 741 21.87 -41.47 31.74
CA GLY A 741 23.26 -41.87 31.72
C GLY A 741 23.49 -43.25 31.10
N GLY A 742 24.11 -43.26 29.92
CA GLY A 742 24.53 -44.46 29.21
C GLY A 742 24.63 -44.21 27.70
N SER A 743 25.64 -44.79 27.07
CA SER A 743 25.71 -44.88 25.61
C SER A 743 24.56 -45.76 25.10
N VAL A 744 24.13 -45.63 23.84
CA VAL A 744 23.12 -46.52 23.21
C VAL A 744 23.44 -48.01 23.41
N LYS A 745 24.73 -48.32 23.57
CA LYS A 745 25.24 -49.69 23.81
C LYS A 745 24.91 -50.24 25.20
N ASP A 746 24.62 -49.38 26.16
CA ASP A 746 24.37 -49.73 27.56
C ASP A 746 22.86 -49.88 27.86
N LEU A 747 22.00 -49.64 26.87
CA LEU A 747 20.56 -49.73 27.01
C LEU A 747 20.10 -51.20 27.00
N PRO A 748 19.19 -51.62 27.90
CA PRO A 748 18.65 -52.97 27.88
C PRO A 748 17.81 -53.20 26.61
N GLY A 749 17.83 -54.43 26.10
CA GLY A 749 17.02 -54.83 24.95
C GLY A 749 15.53 -54.67 25.24
N LEU A 750 14.82 -53.96 24.34
CA LEU A 750 13.37 -53.79 24.40
C LEU A 750 12.66 -54.89 23.58
N PRO A 751 11.42 -55.27 23.93
CA PRO A 751 10.56 -56.05 23.05
C PRO A 751 10.33 -55.33 21.71
N ASP A 752 10.16 -56.08 20.60
CA ASP A 752 10.05 -55.56 19.22
C ASP A 752 8.98 -54.47 19.00
N GLU A 753 8.02 -54.36 19.92
CA GLU A 753 6.97 -53.37 19.87
C GLU A 753 7.38 -52.00 20.45
N TYR A 754 8.57 -51.85 21.05
CA TYR A 754 9.09 -50.61 21.65
C TYR A 754 10.43 -50.18 21.05
N GLU A 755 10.69 -48.86 20.96
CA GLU A 755 11.98 -48.31 20.55
C GLU A 755 12.48 -47.21 21.51
N TRP A 756 13.81 -47.08 21.61
CA TRP A 756 14.47 -46.02 22.37
C TRP A 756 14.54 -44.74 21.52
N VAL A 757 14.15 -43.60 22.10
CA VAL A 757 14.19 -42.28 21.44
C VAL A 757 15.00 -41.30 22.30
N LYS A 758 15.86 -40.49 21.66
CA LYS A 758 16.68 -39.49 22.36
C LYS A 758 15.79 -38.35 22.88
N ASP A 759 16.00 -37.92 24.13
CA ASP A 759 15.28 -36.78 24.69
C ASP A 759 15.78 -35.49 24.03
N SER A 760 14.99 -34.89 23.14
CA SER A 760 15.34 -33.62 22.50
C SER A 760 15.27 -32.41 23.43
N ALA A 761 14.61 -32.52 24.60
CA ALA A 761 14.54 -31.44 25.58
C ALA A 761 15.77 -31.37 26.50
N GLU A 762 16.56 -32.44 26.58
CA GLU A 762 17.68 -32.54 27.50
C GLU A 762 19.01 -32.33 26.74
N LYS A 763 19.82 -31.37 27.21
CA LYS A 763 21.08 -31.00 26.52
C LYS A 763 22.18 -32.06 26.63
N ASN A 764 21.97 -33.09 27.44
CA ASN A 764 22.96 -34.13 27.67
C ASN A 764 22.84 -35.19 26.56
N GLU A 765 23.93 -35.45 25.83
CA GLU A 765 23.88 -36.35 24.66
C GLU A 765 23.51 -37.80 25.01
N ASP A 766 23.65 -38.16 26.28
CA ASP A 766 23.41 -39.49 26.85
C ASP A 766 22.02 -39.65 27.52
N ALA A 767 21.09 -38.71 27.30
CA ALA A 767 19.72 -38.81 27.78
C ALA A 767 18.83 -39.56 26.76
N TRP A 768 18.48 -40.81 27.08
CA TRP A 768 17.59 -41.65 26.26
C TRP A 768 16.30 -41.98 27.02
N ILE A 769 15.16 -41.90 26.33
CA ILE A 769 13.84 -42.22 26.89
C ILE A 769 13.23 -43.38 26.12
N ALA A 770 12.64 -44.34 26.82
CA ALA A 770 11.88 -45.42 26.20
C ALA A 770 10.42 -45.00 26.03
N VAL A 771 10.00 -44.64 24.81
CA VAL A 771 8.58 -44.59 24.44
C VAL A 771 8.38 -44.89 22.96
N LYS A 772 7.60 -45.94 22.70
CA LYS A 772 6.31 -45.91 21.99
C LYS A 772 6.00 -47.31 21.50
N LYS A 773 4.79 -47.81 21.78
CA LYS A 773 4.30 -49.01 21.08
C LYS A 773 4.20 -48.67 19.60
N ARG A 774 4.98 -49.30 18.72
CA ARG A 774 4.91 -49.06 17.27
C ARG A 774 3.47 -49.22 16.81
N MET A 775 2.81 -48.12 16.46
CA MET A 775 1.51 -48.20 15.79
C MET A 775 1.74 -48.88 14.44
N SER A 776 0.92 -49.88 14.13
CA SER A 776 1.00 -50.55 12.84
C SER A 776 0.81 -49.51 11.74
N LYS A 777 1.54 -49.66 10.63
CA LYS A 777 1.40 -48.78 9.46
C LYS A 777 -0.06 -48.67 9.01
N VAL A 778 -0.83 -49.75 9.17
CA VAL A 778 -2.27 -49.82 8.89
C VAL A 778 -3.07 -48.83 9.75
N THR A 779 -2.77 -48.74 11.04
CA THR A 779 -3.43 -47.81 11.97
C THR A 779 -3.07 -46.36 11.65
N ILE A 780 -1.81 -46.08 11.30
CA ILE A 780 -1.36 -44.74 10.90
C ILE A 780 -2.06 -44.32 9.60
N ASP A 781 -2.15 -45.21 8.62
CA ASP A 781 -2.81 -44.94 7.34
C ASP A 781 -4.32 -44.78 7.51
N ALA A 782 -4.95 -45.51 8.45
CA ALA A 782 -6.36 -45.32 8.81
C ALA A 782 -6.61 -43.94 9.41
N ILE A 783 -5.83 -43.52 10.41
CA ILE A 783 -5.95 -42.18 11.03
C ILE A 783 -5.74 -41.08 9.98
N LYS A 784 -4.74 -41.23 9.10
CA LYS A 784 -4.51 -40.29 8.00
C LYS A 784 -5.69 -40.23 7.04
N ARG A 785 -6.27 -41.38 6.69
CA ARG A 785 -7.44 -41.44 5.80
C ARG A 785 -8.67 -40.82 6.45
N THR A 786 -8.97 -41.09 7.71
CA THR A 786 -10.10 -40.48 8.43
C THR A 786 -9.92 -38.99 8.65
N THR A 787 -8.69 -38.54 8.93
CA THR A 787 -8.36 -37.11 9.04
C THR A 787 -8.48 -36.42 7.68
N ALA A 788 -8.04 -37.08 6.60
CA ALA A 788 -8.26 -36.62 5.24
C ALA A 788 -9.75 -36.64 4.89
N GLU A 789 -10.55 -37.63 5.27
CA GLU A 789 -12.01 -37.67 5.02
C GLU A 789 -12.77 -36.58 5.80
N LEU A 790 -12.30 -36.19 6.99
CA LEU A 790 -12.79 -35.01 7.71
C LEU A 790 -12.42 -33.69 6.99
N GLN A 791 -11.37 -33.69 6.19
CA GLN A 791 -10.88 -32.53 5.42
C GLN A 791 -11.39 -32.51 3.96
N ASP A 792 -11.63 -33.68 3.36
CA ASP A 792 -11.86 -33.97 1.95
C ASP A 792 -13.10 -34.88 1.78
N VAL A 793 -14.28 -34.44 2.23
CA VAL A 793 -15.53 -35.16 1.93
C VAL A 793 -15.78 -35.12 0.40
N PRO A 794 -15.90 -36.26 -0.30
CA PRO A 794 -15.99 -36.28 -1.76
C PRO A 794 -17.30 -35.75 -2.34
N TRP A 795 -17.11 -34.84 -3.28
CA TRP A 795 -18.00 -34.09 -4.17
C TRP A 795 -18.94 -34.93 -5.07
N PHE A 796 -20.13 -35.32 -4.62
CA PHE A 796 -21.18 -35.82 -5.51
C PHE A 796 -22.45 -34.93 -5.52
N ALA A 797 -22.73 -34.44 -6.73
CA ALA A 797 -23.97 -33.90 -7.30
C ALA A 797 -24.57 -32.57 -6.77
N GLU A 798 -24.42 -31.54 -7.61
CA GLU A 798 -25.39 -30.46 -7.91
C GLU A 798 -25.92 -29.60 -6.75
N SER A 799 -25.10 -28.66 -6.24
CA SER A 799 -25.50 -27.26 -5.97
C SER A 799 -24.37 -26.48 -5.26
N LEU A 800 -24.07 -25.28 -5.78
CA LEU A 800 -23.36 -24.12 -5.17
C LEU A 800 -21.99 -24.33 -4.47
N PRO A 801 -20.93 -23.54 -4.79
CA PRO A 801 -19.65 -23.65 -4.09
C PRO A 801 -19.60 -22.72 -2.86
N ALA A 802 -19.42 -23.28 -1.67
CA ALA A 802 -19.16 -22.53 -0.44
C ALA A 802 -17.76 -22.85 0.11
N LEU A 803 -16.96 -21.79 0.31
CA LEU A 803 -15.75 -21.79 1.12
C LEU A 803 -16.12 -22.13 2.57
N TYR A 804 -15.67 -23.30 3.05
CA TYR A 804 -15.87 -23.84 4.41
C TYR A 804 -17.33 -24.16 4.76
N LEU A 805 -17.61 -25.43 5.08
CA LEU A 805 -18.93 -25.89 5.57
C LEU A 805 -19.43 -24.99 6.71
N ARG A 806 -20.41 -24.11 6.42
CA ARG A 806 -21.14 -23.30 7.40
C ARG A 806 -22.36 -24.01 7.98
N ASN A 807 -22.63 -25.26 7.61
CA ASN A 807 -23.79 -25.97 8.14
C ASN A 807 -23.39 -26.78 9.40
N PRO A 808 -23.72 -26.30 10.62
CA PRO A 808 -23.33 -26.96 11.86
C PRO A 808 -23.90 -28.39 11.98
N SER A 809 -25.03 -28.68 11.33
CA SER A 809 -25.66 -30.00 11.36
C SER A 809 -24.81 -31.09 10.70
N GLN A 810 -24.15 -30.79 9.59
CA GLN A 810 -23.27 -31.72 8.88
C GLN A 810 -21.97 -31.97 9.65
N ILE A 811 -21.43 -30.93 10.30
CA ILE A 811 -20.27 -31.07 11.18
C ILE A 811 -20.59 -32.01 12.34
N ARG A 812 -21.77 -31.85 12.97
CA ARG A 812 -22.22 -32.76 14.05
C ARG A 812 -22.41 -34.21 13.57
N GLN A 813 -22.87 -34.42 12.35
CA GLN A 813 -22.99 -35.76 11.78
C GLN A 813 -21.62 -36.44 11.62
N GLN A 814 -20.60 -35.71 11.16
CA GLN A 814 -19.23 -36.22 11.04
C GLN A 814 -18.57 -36.45 12.39
N ILE A 815 -18.83 -35.59 13.38
CA ILE A 815 -18.38 -35.77 14.78
C ILE A 815 -18.92 -37.09 15.35
N ALA A 816 -20.17 -37.45 15.06
CA ALA A 816 -20.75 -38.72 15.52
C ALA A 816 -20.01 -39.94 14.94
N VAL A 817 -19.70 -39.93 13.64
CA VAL A 817 -18.92 -40.99 12.97
C VAL A 817 -17.50 -41.07 13.53
N ALA A 818 -16.83 -39.92 13.67
CA ALA A 818 -15.50 -39.83 14.26
C ALA A 818 -15.45 -40.35 15.71
N THR A 819 -16.53 -40.13 16.48
CA THR A 819 -16.67 -40.62 17.86
C THR A 819 -16.82 -42.14 17.92
N GLU A 820 -17.57 -42.75 16.99
CA GLU A 820 -17.66 -44.21 16.88
C GLU A 820 -16.31 -44.83 16.47
N GLN A 821 -15.61 -44.24 15.50
CA GLN A 821 -14.29 -44.71 15.07
C GLN A 821 -13.23 -44.58 16.19
N ASN A 822 -13.29 -43.50 16.99
CA ASN A 822 -12.41 -43.34 18.15
C ASN A 822 -12.68 -44.41 19.22
N LYS A 823 -13.94 -44.79 19.48
CA LYS A 823 -14.27 -45.93 20.36
C LYS A 823 -13.65 -47.24 19.88
N ALA A 824 -13.53 -47.43 18.56
CA ALA A 824 -12.84 -48.57 17.95
C ALA A 824 -11.30 -48.46 17.95
N ARG A 825 -10.72 -47.35 18.45
CA ARG A 825 -9.30 -46.97 18.37
C ARG A 825 -8.76 -46.81 16.95
N GLU A 826 -9.65 -46.56 15.99
CA GLU A 826 -9.33 -46.37 14.56
C GLU A 826 -9.58 -44.94 14.08
N GLY A 827 -10.18 -44.09 14.93
CA GLY A 827 -10.59 -42.73 14.60
C GLY A 827 -9.67 -41.61 15.12
N PRO A 828 -10.02 -40.34 14.84
CA PRO A 828 -9.29 -39.17 15.31
C PRO A 828 -9.32 -39.07 16.84
N SER A 829 -8.31 -38.40 17.41
CA SER A 829 -8.18 -38.24 18.86
C SER A 829 -9.40 -37.56 19.50
N SER A 830 -9.68 -37.86 20.77
CA SER A 830 -10.82 -37.24 21.47
C SER A 830 -10.72 -35.72 21.54
N LYS A 831 -9.49 -35.17 21.51
CA LYS A 831 -9.24 -33.73 21.47
C LYS A 831 -9.66 -33.10 20.14
N ALA A 832 -9.37 -33.76 19.01
CA ALA A 832 -9.78 -33.29 17.69
C ALA A 832 -11.32 -33.31 17.54
N ILE A 833 -11.98 -34.34 18.09
CA ILE A 833 -13.44 -34.44 18.15
C ILE A 833 -14.02 -33.27 18.97
N GLN A 834 -13.46 -32.99 20.14
CA GLN A 834 -13.89 -31.88 21.00
C GLN A 834 -13.70 -30.50 20.33
N GLN A 835 -12.59 -30.29 19.62
CA GLN A 835 -12.37 -29.05 18.87
C GLN A 835 -13.37 -28.85 17.74
N ALA A 836 -13.76 -29.93 17.05
CA ALA A 836 -14.80 -29.88 16.04
C ALA A 836 -16.18 -29.58 16.65
N GLU A 837 -16.48 -30.12 17.84
CA GLU A 837 -17.71 -29.80 18.60
C GLU A 837 -17.76 -28.32 18.99
N ASP A 838 -16.68 -27.77 19.54
CA ASP A 838 -16.58 -26.35 19.91
C ASP A 838 -16.76 -25.43 18.68
N TYR A 839 -16.21 -25.83 17.54
CA TYR A 839 -16.36 -25.09 16.29
C TYR A 839 -17.80 -25.11 15.77
N ALA A 840 -18.45 -26.28 15.77
CA ALA A 840 -19.85 -26.41 15.38
C ALA A 840 -20.77 -25.56 16.28
N GLN A 841 -20.51 -25.54 17.59
CA GLN A 841 -21.26 -24.72 18.53
C GLN A 841 -21.11 -23.22 18.24
N LYS A 842 -19.91 -22.72 17.96
CA LYS A 842 -19.68 -21.31 17.61
C LYS A 842 -20.40 -20.88 16.34
N LEU A 843 -20.50 -21.79 15.36
CA LEU A 843 -21.29 -21.54 14.14
C LEU A 843 -22.78 -21.41 14.45
N GLU A 844 -23.33 -22.28 15.30
CA GLU A 844 -24.75 -22.20 15.73
C GLU A 844 -25.03 -20.90 16.50
N GLU A 845 -24.10 -20.45 17.35
CA GLU A 845 -24.21 -19.17 18.07
C GLU A 845 -24.22 -17.98 17.10
N HIS A 846 -23.36 -18.00 16.08
CA HIS A 846 -23.32 -16.96 15.05
C HIS A 846 -24.58 -16.96 14.18
N GLU A 847 -25.13 -18.13 13.84
CA GLU A 847 -26.38 -18.26 13.09
C GLU A 847 -27.57 -17.73 13.90
N LYS A 848 -27.65 -18.06 15.19
CA LYS A 848 -28.66 -17.49 16.11
C LYS A 848 -28.51 -15.98 16.26
N ALA A 849 -27.29 -15.46 16.34
CA ALA A 849 -27.04 -14.02 16.44
C ALA A 849 -27.44 -13.29 15.14
N SER A 850 -27.19 -13.90 13.98
CA SER A 850 -27.63 -13.36 12.68
C SER A 850 -29.17 -13.32 12.59
N LEU A 851 -29.85 -14.40 12.99
CA LEU A 851 -31.32 -14.47 13.02
C LEU A 851 -31.99 -13.56 14.05
N LEU A 852 -31.25 -13.11 15.07
CA LEU A 852 -31.72 -12.10 16.04
C LEU A 852 -31.46 -10.67 15.56
N ALA A 853 -30.51 -10.49 14.64
CA ALA A 853 -30.14 -9.20 14.07
C ALA A 853 -30.97 -8.84 12.83
N GLU A 854 -31.38 -9.85 12.06
CA GLU A 854 -32.45 -9.79 11.05
C GLU A 854 -33.83 -9.69 11.71
#